data_AF-A0A3N9V0C8-F1
#
_entry.id   AF-A0A3N9V0C8-F1
#
_cell.length_a   1.000
_cell.length_b   1.000
_cell.length_c   1.000
_cell.angle_alpha   90.00
_cell.angle_beta   90.00
_cell.angle_gamma   90.00
#
_symmetry.space_group_name_H-M   'P 1'
#
loop_
_entity.id
_entity.type
_entity.pdbx_description
1 polymer ?
#
loop_
_entity_poly.entity_id
_entity_poly.type
_entity_poly.pdbx_seq_one_letter_code
_entity_poly.pdbx_strand_id
1 'polypeptide(L)'
;MLDLEKEDRYPLSALDRCDMQDDAASENREQIFDYVSSYPGSHLRKIARELDIRLSTLRYHLDHLEKSGLIVSQKQNNLKIYFVSGKLKPEEKALAPLLQQKRFRDIILVLIESPGSTFSQIAQRLSMSPSTASKYINILEDRDVLSHEKVGRQKRYRIKDEKSVIEILKTYKKLMADMSYEIRMPMNAIVGMTSLLLNDNITPEQKDFVETIRISADALMAVVNDILDFSKIERENTGLEIQTFNLRGSIEDALQSFAEKAAAKRLNLAYVMDKISPNVIIGDPKKLKQILVSLLDHAINNTRKGEVVLFVSSVRSDPLFEIHFQVKDTAPGIPADEIDHLFDSAVKTRAANKSKEIYRDLVESKGLVELMSGRIWAESKMGEGSTIHFTIKTKHVPNISPLTGVQLPLDGKRILILDGSKTIRDFLTAQAIEWGMIPVAAAGNGDASGLLNAVEPFDIALLDAGISQNLGLAAAKEIRKADKSLPLVAMTFAGQRIDSDLFASTLAKPIRQADLFNSISSVFSGPILPSYGTPNHLESARPGSMRVLLAEDNLSNQKVILMMLKRLGYPAKAVSNGREALQALESEHFDVVLMDVRMPEMDGLEATRVIRQRWDGKLKIIAVTAYALKGDREQCLAAGMDDYISKPVKMEELAEMLGKHQNA
;
A
#
# COMPACT_ATOMS: atom_id res chain seq x y z
N MET A 1 -36.60 -74.61 35.53
CA MET A 1 -37.02 -73.24 35.87
C MET A 1 -35.76 -72.46 36.20
N LEU A 2 -34.90 -72.34 35.19
CA LEU A 2 -33.48 -71.96 35.21
C LEU A 2 -33.10 -71.81 33.73
N ASP A 3 -32.59 -70.68 33.25
CA ASP A 3 -31.21 -70.17 33.32
C ASP A 3 -30.31 -70.72 32.19
N LEU A 4 -29.56 -69.79 31.55
CA LEU A 4 -28.51 -69.97 30.51
C LEU A 4 -29.04 -70.20 29.07
N GLU A 5 -28.57 -69.60 27.97
CA GLU A 5 -27.22 -69.16 27.52
C GLU A 5 -27.39 -67.96 26.55
N LYS A 6 -26.65 -66.85 26.67
CA LYS A 6 -25.44 -66.51 25.88
C LYS A 6 -25.35 -67.21 24.50
N GLU A 7 -25.68 -66.48 23.43
CA GLU A 7 -25.18 -66.61 22.03
C GLU A 7 -25.95 -65.52 21.23
N ASP A 8 -25.42 -64.71 20.32
CA ASP A 8 -24.18 -64.74 19.56
C ASP A 8 -23.77 -63.30 19.17
N ARG A 9 -22.52 -62.94 19.46
CA ARG A 9 -21.83 -61.86 18.76
C ARG A 9 -21.35 -62.40 17.43
N TYR A 10 -22.14 -62.27 16.37
CA TYR A 10 -21.60 -62.36 15.01
C TYR A 10 -20.81 -61.08 14.72
N PRO A 11 -19.53 -61.16 14.31
CA PRO A 11 -18.88 -60.01 13.69
C PRO A 11 -19.63 -59.74 12.39
N LEU A 12 -20.30 -58.58 12.27
CA LEU A 12 -20.81 -58.07 11.00
C LEU A 12 -19.83 -58.44 9.90
N SER A 13 -20.32 -59.22 8.93
CA SER A 13 -19.52 -59.79 7.86
C SER A 13 -18.77 -58.64 7.15
N ALA A 14 -17.58 -58.93 6.62
CA ALA A 14 -16.82 -57.91 5.88
C ALA A 14 -17.60 -57.33 4.69
N LEU A 15 -18.68 -57.97 4.25
CA LEU A 15 -19.61 -57.50 3.22
C LEU A 15 -20.66 -56.52 3.75
N ASP A 16 -21.29 -56.78 4.89
CA ASP A 16 -22.28 -55.85 5.49
C ASP A 16 -21.64 -54.55 6.01
N ARG A 17 -20.36 -54.61 6.39
CA ARG A 17 -19.57 -53.40 6.68
C ARG A 17 -19.14 -52.65 5.42
N CYS A 18 -19.04 -53.33 4.28
CA CYS A 18 -18.66 -52.72 3.02
C CYS A 18 -19.83 -51.92 2.43
N ASP A 19 -21.04 -52.48 2.45
CA ASP A 19 -22.24 -51.82 1.91
C ASP A 19 -22.63 -50.57 2.74
N MET A 20 -22.59 -50.64 4.08
CA MET A 20 -22.82 -49.46 4.93
C MET A 20 -21.67 -48.44 4.89
N GLN A 21 -20.43 -48.87 4.59
CA GLN A 21 -19.32 -47.94 4.38
C GLN A 21 -19.40 -47.24 3.02
N ASP A 22 -19.94 -47.90 1.98
CA ASP A 22 -20.08 -47.28 0.66
C ASP A 22 -21.25 -46.30 0.59
N ASP A 23 -22.36 -46.57 1.29
CA ASP A 23 -23.49 -45.62 1.40
C ASP A 23 -23.09 -44.35 2.16
N ALA A 24 -22.47 -44.50 3.35
CA ALA A 24 -21.96 -43.36 4.11
C ALA A 24 -20.81 -42.63 3.39
N ALA A 25 -19.97 -43.36 2.64
CA ALA A 25 -18.94 -42.74 1.80
C ALA A 25 -19.54 -42.02 0.59
N SER A 26 -20.64 -42.52 0.02
CA SER A 26 -21.37 -41.87 -1.07
C SER A 26 -22.02 -40.57 -0.60
N GLU A 27 -22.70 -40.60 0.54
CA GLU A 27 -23.34 -39.43 1.14
C GLU A 27 -22.32 -38.34 1.52
N ASN A 28 -21.19 -38.74 2.12
CA ASN A 28 -20.08 -37.81 2.38
C ASN A 28 -19.49 -37.24 1.09
N ARG A 29 -19.36 -38.03 0.01
CA ARG A 29 -18.85 -37.55 -1.28
C ARG A 29 -19.79 -36.54 -1.92
N GLU A 30 -21.10 -36.77 -1.85
CA GLU A 30 -22.13 -35.88 -2.38
C GLU A 30 -22.15 -34.56 -1.62
N GLN A 31 -22.17 -34.61 -0.28
CA GLN A 31 -22.11 -33.40 0.56
C GLN A 31 -20.82 -32.59 0.34
N ILE A 32 -19.67 -33.26 0.22
CA ILE A 32 -18.40 -32.60 -0.07
C ILE A 32 -18.43 -31.98 -1.48
N PHE A 33 -18.97 -32.68 -2.47
CA PHE A 33 -19.10 -32.18 -3.83
C PHE A 33 -20.03 -30.95 -3.92
N ASP A 34 -21.19 -30.99 -3.27
CA ASP A 34 -22.15 -29.88 -3.22
C ASP A 34 -21.59 -28.66 -2.50
N TYR A 35 -20.84 -28.91 -1.41
CA TYR A 35 -20.13 -27.85 -0.70
C TYR A 35 -19.07 -27.19 -1.59
N VAL A 36 -18.22 -27.97 -2.24
CA VAL A 36 -17.18 -27.43 -3.14
C VAL A 36 -17.81 -26.78 -4.37
N SER A 37 -18.98 -27.24 -4.82
CA SER A 37 -19.77 -26.62 -5.90
C SER A 37 -20.28 -25.24 -5.51
N SER A 38 -20.78 -25.12 -4.27
CA SER A 38 -21.38 -23.90 -3.73
C SER A 38 -20.32 -22.90 -3.28
N TYR A 39 -19.16 -23.39 -2.83
CA TYR A 39 -18.06 -22.61 -2.25
C TYR A 39 -16.70 -23.02 -2.85
N PRO A 40 -16.50 -22.82 -4.18
CA PRO A 40 -15.24 -23.15 -4.84
C PRO A 40 -14.10 -22.33 -4.26
N GLY A 41 -12.91 -22.91 -4.13
CA GLY A 41 -11.78 -22.22 -3.51
C GLY A 41 -11.63 -22.43 -2.00
N SER A 42 -12.59 -23.14 -1.36
CA SER A 42 -12.59 -23.32 0.09
C SER A 42 -11.40 -24.14 0.61
N HIS A 43 -10.81 -23.66 1.71
CA HIS A 43 -9.72 -24.34 2.39
C HIS A 43 -10.20 -25.64 3.09
N LEU A 44 -9.37 -26.69 3.06
CA LEU A 44 -9.65 -28.01 3.68
C LEU A 44 -10.18 -27.93 5.12
N ARG A 45 -9.60 -27.07 5.98
CA ARG A 45 -10.04 -26.92 7.38
C ARG A 45 -11.42 -26.25 7.51
N LYS A 46 -11.82 -25.44 6.54
CA LYS A 46 -13.13 -24.79 6.52
C LYS A 46 -14.20 -25.79 6.08
N ILE A 47 -13.95 -26.51 4.99
CA ILE A 47 -14.81 -27.60 4.52
C ILE A 47 -15.02 -28.63 5.63
N ALA A 48 -13.94 -29.07 6.29
CA ALA A 48 -14.00 -30.03 7.39
C ALA A 48 -14.86 -29.55 8.57
N ARG A 49 -14.82 -28.24 8.87
CA ARG A 49 -15.59 -27.65 9.97
C ARG A 49 -17.06 -27.47 9.63
N GLU A 50 -17.36 -27.03 8.42
CA GLU A 50 -18.74 -26.75 8.00
C GLU A 50 -19.53 -28.01 7.66
N LEU A 51 -18.86 -29.08 7.25
CA LEU A 51 -19.49 -30.38 7.04
C LEU A 51 -19.41 -31.31 8.26
N ASP A 52 -18.74 -30.87 9.33
CA ASP A 52 -18.45 -31.69 10.52
C ASP A 52 -17.74 -33.03 10.19
N ILE A 53 -16.79 -32.99 9.25
CA ILE A 53 -16.03 -34.15 8.78
C ILE A 53 -14.57 -34.06 9.22
N ARG A 54 -14.00 -35.17 9.72
CA ARG A 54 -12.57 -35.26 10.05
C ARG A 54 -11.69 -34.97 8.82
N LEU A 55 -10.63 -34.18 8.98
CA LEU A 55 -9.70 -33.80 7.91
C LEU A 55 -9.11 -34.98 7.11
N SER A 56 -8.85 -36.11 7.77
CA SER A 56 -8.37 -37.33 7.11
C SER A 56 -9.43 -37.92 6.17
N THR A 57 -10.69 -37.95 6.62
CA THR A 57 -11.84 -38.44 5.85
C THR A 57 -12.16 -37.50 4.68
N LEU A 58 -12.14 -36.19 4.94
CA LEU A 58 -12.30 -35.18 3.90
C LEU A 58 -11.23 -35.31 2.81
N ARG A 59 -9.95 -35.48 3.18
CA ARG A 59 -8.86 -35.68 2.21
C ARG A 59 -9.04 -36.94 1.37
N TYR A 60 -9.50 -38.03 1.98
CA TYR A 60 -9.78 -39.29 1.29
C TYR A 60 -10.88 -39.11 0.23
N HIS A 61 -12.00 -38.47 0.58
CA HIS A 61 -13.09 -38.23 -0.37
C HIS A 61 -12.73 -37.21 -1.44
N LEU A 62 -11.99 -36.14 -1.10
CA LEU A 62 -11.51 -35.18 -2.09
C LEU A 62 -10.50 -35.80 -3.06
N ASP A 63 -9.61 -36.68 -2.60
CA ASP A 63 -8.70 -37.42 -3.49
C ASP A 63 -9.48 -38.37 -4.42
N HIS A 64 -10.57 -38.97 -3.92
CA HIS A 64 -11.45 -39.81 -4.72
C HIS A 64 -12.25 -39.00 -5.76
N LEU A 65 -12.84 -37.87 -5.37
CA LEU A 65 -13.53 -36.94 -6.27
C LEU A 65 -12.58 -36.33 -7.32
N GLU A 66 -11.32 -36.13 -6.95
CA GLU A 66 -10.29 -35.65 -7.87
C GLU A 66 -9.88 -36.74 -8.87
N LYS A 67 -9.72 -37.99 -8.40
CA LYS A 67 -9.45 -39.16 -9.25
C LYS A 67 -10.61 -39.51 -10.17
N SER A 68 -11.86 -39.29 -9.73
CA SER A 68 -13.05 -39.47 -10.57
C SER A 68 -13.26 -38.31 -11.55
N GLY A 69 -12.44 -37.25 -11.47
CA GLY A 69 -12.53 -36.08 -12.33
C GLY A 69 -13.77 -35.23 -12.07
N LEU A 70 -14.36 -35.33 -10.88
CA LEU A 70 -15.48 -34.50 -10.40
C LEU A 70 -15.00 -33.23 -9.70
N ILE A 71 -13.73 -33.16 -9.28
CA ILE A 71 -13.09 -31.93 -8.82
C ILE A 71 -11.65 -31.82 -9.34
N VAL A 72 -11.11 -30.61 -9.44
CA VAL A 72 -9.69 -30.34 -9.72
C VAL A 72 -9.09 -29.63 -8.52
N SER A 73 -7.83 -29.93 -8.19
CA SER A 73 -7.13 -29.19 -7.16
C SER A 73 -5.97 -28.34 -7.69
N GLN A 74 -5.69 -27.25 -6.98
CA GLN A 74 -4.49 -26.44 -7.18
C GLN A 74 -3.74 -26.30 -5.86
N LYS A 75 -2.41 -26.40 -5.92
CA LYS A 75 -1.54 -26.27 -4.76
C LYS A 75 -1.04 -24.83 -4.64
N GLN A 76 -1.29 -24.18 -3.50
CA GLN A 76 -0.84 -22.83 -3.17
C GLN A 76 -0.29 -22.81 -1.74
N ASN A 77 0.96 -22.37 -1.54
CA ASN A 77 1.58 -22.25 -0.20
C ASN A 77 1.41 -23.48 0.69
N ASN A 78 1.70 -24.69 0.18
CA ASN A 78 1.46 -25.99 0.83
C ASN A 78 0.00 -26.37 1.11
N LEU A 79 -0.97 -25.61 0.60
CA LEU A 79 -2.40 -25.85 0.73
C LEU A 79 -3.00 -26.29 -0.61
N LYS A 80 -3.93 -27.25 -0.56
CA LYS A 80 -4.59 -27.83 -1.74
C LYS A 80 -6.04 -27.31 -1.75
N ILE A 81 -6.38 -26.55 -2.79
CA ILE A 81 -7.67 -25.90 -2.99
C ILE A 81 -8.43 -26.66 -4.07
N TYR A 82 -9.74 -26.86 -3.90
CA TYR A 82 -10.54 -27.72 -4.78
C TYR A 82 -11.65 -26.94 -5.51
N PHE A 83 -11.90 -27.35 -6.76
CA PHE A 83 -12.87 -26.77 -7.69
C PHE A 83 -13.70 -27.89 -8.30
N VAL A 84 -15.00 -27.68 -8.52
CA VAL A 84 -15.85 -28.70 -9.14
C VAL A 84 -15.58 -28.82 -10.63
N SER A 85 -15.24 -30.03 -11.06
CA SER A 85 -15.10 -30.44 -12.44
C SER A 85 -16.46 -30.93 -12.92
N GLY A 86 -17.08 -30.14 -13.79
CA GLY A 86 -18.44 -30.44 -14.23
C GLY A 86 -19.10 -29.46 -15.17
N LYS A 87 -18.46 -28.35 -15.54
CA LYS A 87 -18.84 -27.53 -16.70
C LYS A 87 -17.64 -26.91 -17.41
N LEU A 88 -16.55 -27.67 -17.56
CA LEU A 88 -15.44 -27.23 -18.41
C LEU A 88 -15.22 -28.27 -19.53
N LYS A 89 -15.64 -27.91 -20.75
CA LYS A 89 -15.36 -28.55 -22.04
C LYS A 89 -13.84 -28.81 -22.18
N PRO A 90 -13.42 -29.72 -23.08
CA PRO A 90 -11.99 -29.99 -23.33
C PRO A 90 -11.15 -28.72 -23.61
N GLU A 91 -11.74 -27.74 -24.30
CA GLU A 91 -11.16 -26.43 -24.60
C GLU A 91 -10.87 -25.61 -23.32
N GLU A 92 -11.70 -25.76 -22.30
CA GLU A 92 -11.64 -25.04 -21.03
C GLU A 92 -10.57 -25.63 -20.08
N LYS A 93 -10.34 -26.95 -20.17
CA LYS A 93 -9.20 -27.64 -19.53
C LYS A 93 -7.85 -27.21 -20.11
N ALA A 94 -7.80 -26.94 -21.43
CA ALA A 94 -6.61 -26.44 -22.10
C ALA A 94 -6.32 -24.96 -21.75
N LEU A 95 -7.38 -24.19 -21.47
CA LEU A 95 -7.31 -22.75 -21.23
C LEU A 95 -6.86 -22.38 -19.80
N ALA A 96 -7.25 -23.17 -18.80
CA ALA A 96 -6.97 -22.86 -17.39
C ALA A 96 -5.47 -22.65 -17.06
N PRO A 97 -4.52 -23.48 -17.55
CA PRO A 97 -3.09 -23.24 -17.34
C PRO A 97 -2.56 -22.01 -18.10
N LEU A 98 -3.17 -21.67 -19.25
CA LEU A 98 -2.77 -20.55 -20.09
C LEU A 98 -3.22 -19.22 -19.48
N LEU A 99 -4.40 -19.16 -18.85
CA LEU A 99 -4.89 -17.96 -18.18
C LEU A 99 -4.06 -17.54 -16.96
N GLN A 100 -3.34 -18.48 -16.35
CA GLN A 100 -2.35 -18.18 -15.31
C GLN A 100 -1.14 -17.42 -15.84
N GLN A 101 -0.87 -17.53 -17.14
CA GLN A 101 0.24 -16.85 -17.79
C GLN A 101 -0.25 -15.54 -18.43
N LYS A 102 0.19 -14.42 -17.83
CA LYS A 102 -0.19 -13.04 -18.21
C LYS A 102 -0.23 -12.81 -19.73
N ARG A 103 0.77 -13.30 -20.48
CA ARG A 103 0.90 -13.08 -21.93
C ARG A 103 -0.22 -13.73 -22.75
N PHE A 104 -0.63 -14.95 -22.40
CA PHE A 104 -1.73 -15.64 -23.09
C PHE A 104 -3.08 -15.01 -22.74
N ARG A 105 -3.27 -14.67 -21.46
CA ARG A 105 -4.45 -13.95 -20.97
C ARG A 105 -4.67 -12.64 -21.71
N ASP A 106 -3.64 -11.81 -21.82
CA ASP A 106 -3.74 -10.49 -22.44
C ASP A 106 -4.11 -10.58 -23.94
N ILE A 107 -3.61 -11.60 -24.66
CA ILE A 107 -3.98 -11.86 -26.06
C ILE A 107 -5.44 -12.28 -26.19
N ILE A 108 -5.92 -13.15 -25.29
CA ILE A 108 -7.32 -13.58 -25.26
C ILE A 108 -8.24 -12.37 -25.02
N LEU A 109 -7.89 -11.47 -24.09
CA LEU A 109 -8.69 -10.28 -23.80
C LEU A 109 -8.81 -9.34 -25.01
N VAL A 110 -7.70 -9.09 -25.72
CA VAL A 110 -7.72 -8.29 -26.96
C VAL A 110 -8.64 -8.89 -28.02
N LEU A 111 -8.73 -10.22 -28.09
CA LEU A 111 -9.56 -10.93 -29.06
C LEU A 111 -11.03 -10.98 -28.68
N ILE A 112 -11.37 -10.87 -27.39
CA ILE A 112 -12.75 -10.63 -26.92
C ILE A 112 -13.18 -9.21 -27.27
N GLU A 113 -12.34 -8.21 -26.97
CA GLU A 113 -12.63 -6.80 -27.22
C GLU A 113 -12.68 -6.45 -28.72
N SER A 114 -11.86 -7.13 -29.52
CA SER A 114 -11.76 -6.87 -30.97
C SER A 114 -11.65 -8.17 -31.76
N PRO A 115 -12.78 -8.89 -31.90
CA PRO A 115 -12.83 -10.15 -32.63
C PRO A 115 -12.42 -9.95 -34.09
N GLY A 116 -11.51 -10.77 -34.59
CA GLY A 116 -10.99 -10.67 -35.95
C GLY A 116 -9.80 -9.71 -36.09
N SER A 117 -9.16 -9.33 -34.97
CA SER A 117 -7.90 -8.58 -35.01
C SER A 117 -6.83 -9.36 -35.77
N THR A 118 -6.01 -8.62 -36.53
CA THR A 118 -4.82 -9.18 -37.18
C THR A 118 -3.69 -9.32 -36.18
N PHE A 119 -2.76 -10.21 -36.48
CA PHE A 119 -1.52 -10.39 -35.73
C PHE A 119 -0.80 -9.06 -35.39
N SER A 120 -0.64 -8.18 -36.38
CA SER A 120 0.05 -6.89 -36.19
C SER A 120 -0.71 -5.97 -35.23
N GLN A 121 -2.04 -5.99 -35.25
CA GLN A 121 -2.88 -5.20 -34.34
C GLN A 121 -2.81 -5.73 -32.90
N ILE A 122 -2.79 -7.06 -32.72
CA ILE A 122 -2.64 -7.68 -31.40
C ILE A 122 -1.26 -7.32 -30.81
N ALA A 123 -0.19 -7.45 -31.62
CA ALA A 123 1.16 -7.12 -31.19
C ALA A 123 1.32 -5.64 -30.80
N GLN A 124 0.71 -4.74 -31.59
CA GLN A 124 0.71 -3.30 -31.32
C GLN A 124 -0.06 -2.96 -30.04
N ARG A 125 -1.29 -3.48 -29.86
CA ARG A 125 -2.13 -3.20 -28.68
C ARG A 125 -1.48 -3.67 -27.38
N LEU A 126 -0.74 -4.77 -27.44
CA LEU A 126 -0.04 -5.34 -26.28
C LEU A 126 1.41 -4.87 -26.12
N SER A 127 1.85 -3.90 -26.92
CA SER A 127 3.22 -3.36 -26.90
C SER A 127 4.29 -4.48 -26.87
N MET A 128 4.13 -5.49 -27.72
CA MET A 128 5.04 -6.64 -27.78
C MET A 128 5.62 -6.84 -29.18
N SER A 129 6.77 -7.52 -29.27
CA SER A 129 7.37 -7.80 -30.57
C SER A 129 6.48 -8.73 -31.40
N PRO A 130 6.45 -8.57 -32.74
CA PRO A 130 5.75 -9.49 -33.62
C PRO A 130 6.14 -10.96 -33.37
N SER A 131 7.44 -11.25 -33.25
CA SER A 131 7.92 -12.62 -32.97
C SER A 131 7.33 -13.22 -31.69
N THR A 132 7.19 -12.41 -30.65
CA THR A 132 6.63 -12.81 -29.36
C THR A 132 5.14 -13.07 -29.48
N ALA A 133 4.38 -12.16 -30.10
CA ALA A 133 2.95 -12.34 -30.35
C ALA A 133 2.68 -13.63 -31.16
N SER A 134 3.54 -13.93 -32.13
CA SER A 134 3.35 -15.07 -33.04
C SER A 134 3.52 -16.38 -32.28
N LYS A 135 4.50 -16.46 -31.39
CA LYS A 135 4.71 -17.64 -30.54
C LYS A 135 3.48 -17.94 -29.69
N TYR A 136 2.91 -16.92 -29.05
CA TYR A 136 1.73 -17.10 -28.20
C TYR A 136 0.47 -17.43 -28.99
N ILE A 137 0.25 -16.75 -30.12
CA ILE A 137 -0.89 -17.01 -31.01
C ILE A 137 -0.84 -18.43 -31.57
N ASN A 138 0.33 -18.90 -32.03
CA ASN A 138 0.48 -20.27 -32.54
C ASN A 138 0.14 -21.31 -31.46
N ILE A 139 0.58 -21.09 -30.22
CA ILE A 139 0.24 -22.00 -29.12
C ILE A 139 -1.26 -21.98 -28.82
N LEU A 140 -1.94 -20.83 -28.95
CA LEU A 140 -3.38 -20.74 -28.78
C LEU A 140 -4.15 -21.40 -29.95
N GLU A 141 -3.63 -21.33 -31.17
CA GLU A 141 -4.14 -22.08 -32.32
C GLU A 141 -3.96 -23.60 -32.12
N ASP A 142 -2.77 -24.06 -31.72
CA ASP A 142 -2.46 -25.48 -31.48
C ASP A 142 -3.30 -26.08 -30.35
N ARG A 143 -3.74 -25.25 -29.39
CA ARG A 143 -4.61 -25.63 -28.27
C ARG A 143 -6.10 -25.49 -28.59
N ASP A 144 -6.43 -25.19 -29.84
CA ASP A 144 -7.79 -25.04 -30.35
C ASP A 144 -8.59 -23.91 -29.67
N VAL A 145 -7.91 -22.93 -29.08
CA VAL A 145 -8.55 -21.78 -28.40
C VAL A 145 -8.99 -20.72 -29.42
N LEU A 146 -8.21 -20.58 -30.49
CA LEU A 146 -8.44 -19.60 -31.56
C LEU A 146 -8.85 -20.29 -32.86
N SER A 147 -9.69 -19.61 -33.62
CA SER A 147 -9.92 -19.84 -35.04
C SER A 147 -9.45 -18.64 -35.85
N HIS A 148 -9.16 -18.84 -37.13
CA HIS A 148 -8.78 -17.73 -38.01
C HIS A 148 -9.53 -17.75 -39.34
N GLU A 149 -9.86 -16.56 -39.83
CA GLU A 149 -10.41 -16.35 -41.17
C GLU A 149 -9.35 -15.69 -42.06
N LYS A 150 -9.25 -16.15 -43.31
CA LYS A 150 -8.27 -15.62 -44.27
C LYS A 150 -8.96 -14.60 -45.17
N VAL A 151 -8.61 -13.33 -44.99
CA VAL A 151 -9.14 -12.23 -45.82
C VAL A 151 -7.98 -11.64 -46.62
N GLY A 152 -7.91 -11.98 -47.90
CA GLY A 152 -6.75 -11.65 -48.76
C GLY A 152 -5.46 -12.32 -48.29
N ARG A 153 -4.39 -11.53 -48.08
CA ARG A 153 -3.09 -12.01 -47.55
C ARG A 153 -3.00 -12.02 -46.03
N GLN A 154 -4.03 -11.58 -45.31
CA GLN A 154 -4.00 -11.42 -43.85
C GLN A 154 -4.86 -12.47 -43.13
N LYS A 155 -4.39 -12.94 -41.98
CA LYS A 155 -5.16 -13.80 -41.05
C LYS A 155 -5.81 -12.94 -39.98
N ARG A 156 -7.10 -13.15 -39.74
CA ARG A 156 -7.89 -12.52 -38.67
C ARG A 156 -8.26 -13.57 -37.63
N TYR A 157 -7.99 -13.29 -36.36
CA TYR A 157 -8.12 -14.26 -35.28
C TYR A 157 -9.37 -14.03 -34.45
N ARG A 158 -10.06 -15.10 -34.05
CA ARG A 158 -11.26 -15.07 -33.21
C ARG A 158 -11.23 -16.22 -32.20
N ILE A 159 -11.88 -16.03 -31.07
CA ILE A 159 -12.06 -17.08 -30.06
C ILE A 159 -13.13 -18.07 -30.56
N LYS A 160 -12.89 -19.37 -30.39
CA LYS A 160 -13.85 -20.41 -30.82
C LYS A 160 -15.11 -20.44 -29.96
N ASP A 161 -14.95 -20.42 -28.63
CA ASP A 161 -16.05 -20.46 -27.68
C ASP A 161 -15.96 -19.29 -26.68
N GLU A 162 -16.39 -18.12 -27.14
CA GLU A 162 -16.31 -16.85 -26.40
C GLU A 162 -17.01 -16.91 -25.03
N LYS A 163 -18.16 -17.61 -24.94
CA LYS A 163 -18.96 -17.69 -23.71
C LYS A 163 -18.19 -18.43 -22.60
N SER A 164 -17.62 -19.57 -22.94
CA SER A 164 -16.82 -20.41 -22.04
C SER A 164 -15.58 -19.66 -21.51
N VAL A 165 -14.87 -18.97 -22.40
CA VAL A 165 -13.73 -18.12 -22.03
C VAL A 165 -14.13 -17.01 -21.04
N ILE A 166 -15.26 -16.34 -21.30
CA ILE A 166 -15.77 -15.28 -20.42
C ILE A 166 -16.14 -15.84 -19.03
N GLU A 167 -16.74 -17.01 -18.95
CA GLU A 167 -17.17 -17.62 -17.68
C GLU A 167 -15.98 -18.07 -16.82
N ILE A 168 -14.93 -18.62 -17.44
CA ILE A 168 -13.67 -18.94 -16.75
C ILE A 168 -12.98 -17.68 -16.26
N LEU A 169 -12.91 -16.62 -17.08
CA LEU A 169 -12.34 -15.33 -16.68
C LEU A 169 -13.11 -14.70 -15.51
N LYS A 170 -14.45 -14.82 -15.48
CA LYS A 170 -15.28 -14.37 -14.36
C LYS A 170 -14.99 -15.15 -13.08
N THR A 171 -14.88 -16.47 -13.17
CA THR A 171 -14.58 -17.35 -12.02
C THR A 171 -13.18 -17.10 -11.48
N TYR A 172 -12.20 -16.95 -12.36
CA TYR A 172 -10.83 -16.60 -11.99
C TYR A 172 -10.76 -15.19 -11.38
N LYS A 173 -11.50 -14.21 -11.92
CA LYS A 173 -11.63 -12.86 -11.34
C LYS A 173 -12.17 -12.93 -9.90
N LYS A 174 -13.20 -13.74 -9.65
CA LYS A 174 -13.79 -13.94 -8.32
C LYS A 174 -12.79 -14.58 -7.35
N LEU A 175 -12.13 -15.67 -7.76
CA LEU A 175 -11.12 -16.35 -6.95
C LEU A 175 -9.95 -15.43 -6.59
N MET A 176 -9.46 -14.64 -7.56
CA MET A 176 -8.41 -13.67 -7.32
C MET A 176 -8.87 -12.58 -6.34
N ALA A 177 -10.11 -12.09 -6.46
CA ALA A 177 -10.67 -11.11 -5.53
C ALA A 177 -10.79 -11.66 -4.10
N ASP A 178 -11.18 -12.93 -3.92
CA ASP A 178 -11.28 -13.57 -2.61
C ASP A 178 -9.88 -13.78 -1.99
N MET A 179 -8.92 -14.26 -2.79
CA MET A 179 -7.52 -14.38 -2.38
C MET A 179 -6.89 -13.02 -2.00
N SER A 180 -7.24 -11.96 -2.73
CA SER A 180 -6.83 -10.59 -2.40
C SER A 180 -7.23 -10.25 -0.98
N TYR A 181 -8.49 -10.50 -0.64
CA TYR A 181 -9.01 -10.21 0.68
C TYR A 181 -8.26 -11.04 1.74
N GLU A 182 -8.05 -12.33 1.51
CA GLU A 182 -7.34 -13.22 2.43
C GLU A 182 -5.85 -12.87 2.62
N ILE A 183 -5.18 -12.27 1.62
CA ILE A 183 -3.78 -11.81 1.73
C ILE A 183 -3.73 -10.38 2.30
N ARG A 184 -4.65 -9.52 1.91
CA ARG A 184 -4.73 -8.12 2.34
C ARG A 184 -5.01 -8.00 3.83
N MET A 185 -5.82 -8.90 4.40
CA MET A 185 -6.12 -8.90 5.84
C MET A 185 -4.88 -9.07 6.73
N PRO A 186 -4.04 -10.12 6.58
CA PRO A 186 -2.82 -10.26 7.37
C PRO A 186 -1.80 -9.16 7.03
N MET A 187 -1.73 -8.70 5.78
CA MET A 187 -0.82 -7.60 5.40
C MET A 187 -1.21 -6.27 6.03
N ASN A 188 -2.49 -5.92 6.04
CA ASN A 188 -2.99 -4.73 6.73
C ASN A 188 -2.75 -4.82 8.24
N ALA A 189 -2.81 -6.02 8.83
CA ALA A 189 -2.45 -6.22 10.22
C ALA A 189 -0.95 -5.96 10.46
N ILE A 190 -0.07 -6.44 9.58
CA ILE A 190 1.38 -6.18 9.65
C ILE A 190 1.69 -4.68 9.46
N VAL A 191 1.08 -4.01 8.48
CA VAL A 191 1.20 -2.55 8.27
C VAL A 191 0.64 -1.78 9.47
N GLY A 192 -0.46 -2.24 10.05
CA GLY A 192 -1.06 -1.65 11.25
C GLY A 192 -0.16 -1.79 12.47
N MET A 193 0.32 -2.99 12.76
CA MET A 193 1.22 -3.28 13.89
C MET A 193 2.55 -2.53 13.75
N THR A 194 3.12 -2.45 12.55
CA THR A 194 4.33 -1.64 12.31
C THR A 194 4.07 -0.15 12.47
N SER A 195 2.91 0.35 12.03
CA SER A 195 2.54 1.76 12.23
C SER A 195 2.34 2.09 13.72
N LEU A 196 1.80 1.17 14.51
CA LEU A 196 1.69 1.30 15.96
C LEU A 196 3.06 1.30 16.64
N LEU A 197 3.95 0.38 16.26
CA LEU A 197 5.31 0.31 16.82
C LEU A 197 6.14 1.55 16.47
N LEU A 198 5.97 2.14 15.28
CA LEU A 198 6.60 3.41 14.91
C LEU A 198 6.13 4.60 15.75
N ASN A 199 5.00 4.46 16.44
CA ASN A 199 4.42 5.47 17.33
C ASN A 199 4.73 5.20 18.82
N ASP A 200 5.45 4.11 19.14
CA ASP A 200 5.92 3.77 20.49
C ASP A 200 7.38 4.20 20.71
N ASN A 201 7.84 4.16 21.97
CA ASN A 201 9.24 4.41 22.34
C ASN A 201 10.16 3.27 21.87
N ILE A 202 10.48 3.27 20.58
CA ILE A 202 11.43 2.32 19.97
C ILE A 202 12.77 3.00 19.68
N THR A 203 13.86 2.28 19.87
CA THR A 203 15.21 2.76 19.57
C THR A 203 15.36 3.09 18.08
N PRO A 204 16.32 3.95 17.67
CA PRO A 204 16.58 4.25 16.26
C PRO A 204 16.80 3.00 15.40
N GLU A 205 17.42 1.96 15.97
CA GLU A 205 17.65 0.68 15.29
C GLU A 205 16.36 -0.14 15.15
N GLN A 206 15.50 -0.16 16.17
CA GLN A 206 14.17 -0.77 16.10
C GLN A 206 13.25 -0.03 15.12
N LYS A 207 13.33 1.30 15.07
CA LYS A 207 12.60 2.11 14.09
C LYS A 207 12.95 1.71 12.67
N ASP A 208 14.23 1.50 12.42
CA ASP A 208 14.73 1.10 11.11
C ASP A 208 14.27 -0.33 10.72
N PHE A 209 14.13 -1.25 11.68
CA PHE A 209 13.49 -2.56 11.46
C PHE A 209 12.00 -2.41 11.10
N VAL A 210 11.26 -1.62 11.86
CA VAL A 210 9.82 -1.45 11.67
C VAL A 210 9.51 -0.73 10.35
N GLU A 211 10.31 0.27 9.97
CA GLU A 211 10.23 0.92 8.66
C GLU A 211 10.49 -0.07 7.52
N THR A 212 11.50 -0.93 7.67
CA THR A 212 11.82 -1.95 6.66
C THR A 212 10.72 -3.00 6.50
N ILE A 213 10.10 -3.44 7.60
CA ILE A 213 8.93 -4.34 7.56
C ILE A 213 7.76 -3.64 6.85
N ARG A 214 7.52 -2.35 7.13
CA ARG A 214 6.46 -1.58 6.49
C ARG A 214 6.68 -1.44 4.98
N ILE A 215 7.88 -1.06 4.55
CA ILE A 215 8.22 -0.95 3.12
C ILE A 215 8.02 -2.29 2.41
N SER A 216 8.45 -3.39 3.03
CA SER A 216 8.29 -4.74 2.48
C SER A 216 6.82 -5.16 2.39
N ALA A 217 6.02 -4.77 3.39
CA ALA A 217 4.59 -5.02 3.41
C ALA A 217 3.85 -4.23 2.33
N ASP A 218 4.20 -2.97 2.13
CA ASP A 218 3.67 -2.10 1.07
C ASP A 218 4.05 -2.62 -0.32
N ALA A 219 5.29 -3.09 -0.50
CA ALA A 219 5.75 -3.70 -1.74
C ALA A 219 4.98 -5.00 -2.05
N LEU A 220 4.73 -5.85 -1.06
CA LEU A 220 3.91 -7.06 -1.25
C LEU A 220 2.46 -6.70 -1.58
N MET A 221 1.91 -5.68 -0.93
CA MET A 221 0.58 -5.15 -1.25
C MET A 221 0.49 -4.62 -2.68
N ALA A 222 1.53 -3.95 -3.18
CA ALA A 222 1.62 -3.53 -4.57
C ALA A 222 1.64 -4.72 -5.54
N VAL A 223 2.46 -5.74 -5.28
CA VAL A 223 2.51 -6.97 -6.09
C VAL A 223 1.17 -7.70 -6.10
N VAL A 224 0.52 -7.80 -4.94
CA VAL A 224 -0.83 -8.38 -4.82
C VAL A 224 -1.80 -7.56 -5.68
N ASN A 225 -1.82 -6.24 -5.54
CA ASN A 225 -2.68 -5.37 -6.37
C ASN A 225 -2.39 -5.52 -7.88
N ASP A 226 -1.13 -5.68 -8.29
CA ASP A 226 -0.72 -5.86 -9.68
C ASP A 226 -1.11 -7.23 -10.27
N ILE A 227 -1.10 -8.30 -9.45
CA ILE A 227 -1.56 -9.64 -9.86
C ILE A 227 -3.09 -9.65 -10.01
N LEU A 228 -3.78 -8.89 -9.17
CA LEU A 228 -5.24 -8.76 -9.09
C LEU A 228 -5.84 -7.83 -10.13
N ASP A 229 -5.01 -7.25 -11.00
CA ASP A 229 -5.35 -6.19 -11.93
C ASP A 229 -6.22 -6.68 -13.12
N PHE A 230 -7.23 -7.52 -12.84
CA PHE A 230 -8.44 -7.76 -13.64
C PHE A 230 -9.29 -6.50 -13.80
N SER A 231 -8.97 -5.43 -13.04
CA SER A 231 -9.44 -4.07 -13.29
C SER A 231 -9.14 -3.63 -14.74
N LYS A 232 -8.11 -4.21 -15.39
CA LYS A 232 -7.83 -4.00 -16.83
C LYS A 232 -8.99 -4.30 -17.78
N ILE A 233 -9.93 -5.15 -17.40
CA ILE A 233 -11.10 -5.49 -18.24
C ILE A 233 -12.26 -4.52 -18.00
N GLU A 234 -12.28 -3.81 -16.87
CA GLU A 234 -13.19 -2.67 -16.64
C GLU A 234 -12.61 -1.34 -17.16
N ARG A 235 -11.34 -1.34 -17.63
CA ARG A 235 -10.63 -0.13 -18.09
C ARG A 235 -11.21 0.51 -19.36
N GLU A 236 -12.15 -0.12 -20.06
CA GLU A 236 -12.67 0.44 -21.31
C GLU A 236 -14.02 1.15 -21.20
N ASN A 237 -14.62 1.29 -20.00
CA ASN A 237 -15.87 2.08 -19.87
C ASN A 237 -15.82 3.31 -18.95
N THR A 238 -14.75 3.54 -18.16
CA THR A 238 -14.75 4.64 -17.17
C THR A 238 -13.47 5.47 -17.06
N GLY A 239 -12.34 5.10 -17.66
CA GLY A 239 -11.12 5.93 -17.65
C GLY A 239 -10.50 6.23 -16.26
N LEU A 240 -10.89 5.50 -15.19
CA LEU A 240 -10.40 5.67 -13.81
C LEU A 240 -9.57 4.46 -13.35
N GLU A 241 -8.50 4.69 -12.59
CA GLU A 241 -7.70 3.68 -11.89
C GLU A 241 -8.25 3.45 -10.46
N ILE A 242 -9.29 2.61 -10.35
CA ILE A 242 -9.99 2.38 -9.07
C ILE A 242 -9.16 1.49 -8.13
N GLN A 243 -8.81 2.02 -6.95
CA GLN A 243 -8.12 1.31 -5.87
C GLN A 243 -8.65 1.72 -4.48
N THR A 244 -8.35 0.92 -3.46
CA THR A 244 -8.58 1.30 -2.05
C THR A 244 -7.47 2.23 -1.57
N PHE A 245 -7.80 3.37 -0.98
CA PHE A 245 -6.80 4.32 -0.46
C PHE A 245 -7.28 5.11 0.76
N ASN A 246 -6.34 5.69 1.51
CA ASN A 246 -6.61 6.58 2.63
C ASN A 246 -6.95 7.99 2.12
N LEU A 247 -8.21 8.41 2.30
CA LEU A 247 -8.71 9.70 1.82
C LEU A 247 -7.97 10.88 2.47
N ARG A 248 -7.77 10.81 3.79
CA ARG A 248 -7.08 11.86 4.56
C ARG A 248 -5.64 12.03 4.08
N GLY A 249 -4.92 10.92 3.90
CA GLY A 249 -3.55 10.94 3.36
C GLY A 249 -3.47 11.56 1.98
N SER A 250 -4.39 11.21 1.07
CA SER A 250 -4.45 11.83 -0.26
C SER A 250 -4.71 13.34 -0.22
N ILE A 251 -5.56 13.80 0.71
CA ILE A 251 -5.82 15.22 0.94
C ILE A 251 -4.55 15.93 1.46
N GLU A 252 -3.90 15.36 2.48
CA GLU A 252 -2.69 15.89 3.08
C GLU A 252 -1.54 15.97 2.07
N ASP A 253 -1.39 14.97 1.19
CA ASP A 253 -0.40 14.97 0.12
C ASP A 253 -0.68 16.01 -0.98
N ALA A 254 -1.95 16.31 -1.26
CA ALA A 254 -2.32 17.38 -2.18
C ALA A 254 -1.97 18.76 -1.59
N LEU A 255 -2.30 18.99 -0.32
CA LEU A 255 -1.97 20.24 0.39
C LEU A 255 -0.46 20.44 0.53
N GLN A 256 0.28 19.38 0.82
CA GLN A 256 1.74 19.43 0.97
C GLN A 256 2.43 19.94 -0.29
N SER A 257 1.85 19.65 -1.47
CA SER A 257 2.38 20.11 -2.77
C SER A 257 2.41 21.64 -2.90
N PHE A 258 1.67 22.37 -2.05
CA PHE A 258 1.61 23.83 -2.05
C PHE A 258 2.14 24.49 -0.77
N ALA A 259 2.74 23.72 0.15
CA ALA A 259 3.18 24.22 1.44
C ALA A 259 4.15 25.42 1.29
N GLU A 260 5.17 25.30 0.44
CA GLU A 260 6.15 26.37 0.19
C GLU A 260 5.52 27.59 -0.51
N LYS A 261 4.61 27.35 -1.47
CA LYS A 261 3.93 28.42 -2.22
C LYS A 261 3.01 29.23 -1.32
N ALA A 262 2.25 28.56 -0.45
CA ALA A 262 1.41 29.19 0.56
C ALA A 262 2.26 29.95 1.59
N ALA A 263 3.36 29.34 2.05
CA ALA A 263 4.32 29.96 2.98
C ALA A 263 4.92 31.25 2.41
N ALA A 264 5.33 31.27 1.14
CA ALA A 264 5.87 32.45 0.47
C ALA A 264 4.88 33.63 0.45
N LYS A 265 3.58 33.34 0.37
CA LYS A 265 2.50 34.34 0.46
C LYS A 265 1.99 34.58 1.88
N ARG A 266 2.49 33.84 2.88
CA ARG A 266 2.00 33.82 4.26
C ARG A 266 0.50 33.53 4.35
N LEU A 267 0.02 32.59 3.55
CA LEU A 267 -1.35 32.12 3.55
C LEU A 267 -1.50 30.95 4.52
N ASN A 268 -2.53 30.99 5.36
CA ASN A 268 -2.93 29.82 6.15
C ASN A 268 -3.51 28.76 5.20
N LEU A 269 -2.85 27.61 5.11
CA LEU A 269 -3.32 26.47 4.34
C LEU A 269 -3.70 25.34 5.31
N ALA A 270 -4.96 24.91 5.27
CA ALA A 270 -5.49 23.89 6.18
C ALA A 270 -6.57 23.03 5.52
N TYR A 271 -6.96 21.95 6.21
CA TYR A 271 -8.15 21.17 5.87
C TYR A 271 -8.96 20.85 7.11
N VAL A 272 -10.25 20.59 6.91
CA VAL A 272 -11.19 20.15 7.93
C VAL A 272 -12.01 19.00 7.35
N MET A 273 -11.96 17.84 8.00
CA MET A 273 -12.71 16.66 7.59
C MET A 273 -13.69 16.27 8.70
N ASP A 274 -14.96 16.07 8.38
CA ASP A 274 -15.97 15.68 9.37
C ASP A 274 -15.78 14.24 9.87
N LYS A 275 -16.43 13.90 10.99
CA LYS A 275 -16.35 12.56 11.61
C LYS A 275 -17.07 11.46 10.82
N ILE A 276 -18.02 11.84 9.97
CA ILE A 276 -18.82 10.90 9.19
C ILE A 276 -18.02 10.41 7.98
N SER A 277 -17.10 11.24 7.50
CA SER A 277 -16.29 10.98 6.32
C SER A 277 -15.38 9.77 6.54
N PRO A 278 -15.45 8.76 5.64
CA PRO A 278 -14.64 7.56 5.76
C PRO A 278 -13.15 7.88 5.54
N ASN A 279 -12.29 7.36 6.42
CA ASN A 279 -10.84 7.47 6.23
C ASN A 279 -10.33 6.66 5.04
N VAL A 280 -11.02 5.58 4.66
CA VAL A 280 -10.64 4.69 3.55
C VAL A 280 -11.78 4.54 2.56
N ILE A 281 -11.50 4.85 1.29
CA ILE A 281 -12.47 4.82 0.20
C ILE A 281 -11.94 4.04 -1.01
N ILE A 282 -12.85 3.69 -1.91
CA ILE A 282 -12.56 3.00 -3.17
C ILE A 282 -12.73 4.00 -4.33
N GLY A 283 -11.64 4.37 -4.98
CA GLY A 283 -11.66 5.33 -6.08
C GLY A 283 -10.27 5.51 -6.69
N ASP A 284 -10.10 6.54 -7.50
CA ASP A 284 -8.81 6.87 -8.10
C ASP A 284 -8.12 8.01 -7.31
N PRO A 285 -7.10 7.71 -6.49
CA PRO A 285 -6.41 8.74 -5.72
C PRO A 285 -5.59 9.68 -6.58
N LYS A 286 -5.12 9.26 -7.76
CA LYS A 286 -4.35 10.14 -8.66
C LYS A 286 -5.27 11.19 -9.26
N LYS A 287 -6.46 10.80 -9.72
CA LYS A 287 -7.46 11.73 -10.26
C LYS A 287 -8.05 12.64 -9.19
N LEU A 288 -8.32 12.11 -7.99
CA LEU A 288 -8.72 12.94 -6.85
C LEU A 288 -7.63 13.98 -6.52
N LYS A 289 -6.37 13.55 -6.41
CA LYS A 289 -5.24 14.46 -6.18
C LYS A 289 -5.13 15.49 -7.30
N GLN A 290 -5.34 15.11 -8.56
CA GLN A 290 -5.32 16.03 -9.70
C GLN A 290 -6.39 17.13 -9.58
N ILE A 291 -7.64 16.76 -9.24
CA ILE A 291 -8.72 17.72 -8.98
C ILE A 291 -8.31 18.66 -7.82
N LEU A 292 -7.90 18.10 -6.68
CA LEU A 292 -7.51 18.88 -5.51
C LEU A 292 -6.35 19.84 -5.80
N VAL A 293 -5.32 19.38 -6.52
CA VAL A 293 -4.16 20.19 -6.89
C VAL A 293 -4.58 21.35 -7.79
N SER A 294 -5.45 21.11 -8.78
CA SER A 294 -5.96 22.17 -9.65
C SER A 294 -6.73 23.24 -8.87
N LEU A 295 -7.66 22.83 -7.99
CA LEU A 295 -8.48 23.76 -7.22
C LEU A 295 -7.68 24.52 -6.16
N LEU A 296 -6.75 23.84 -5.47
CA LEU A 296 -5.86 24.46 -4.48
C LEU A 296 -4.91 25.45 -5.16
N ASP A 297 -4.36 25.12 -6.34
CA ASP A 297 -3.51 26.06 -7.07
C ASP A 297 -4.27 27.33 -7.45
N HIS A 298 -5.51 27.18 -7.94
CA HIS A 298 -6.39 28.30 -8.25
C HIS A 298 -6.61 29.21 -7.04
N ALA A 299 -7.04 28.64 -5.91
CA ALA A 299 -7.28 29.37 -4.66
C ALA A 299 -6.02 30.10 -4.19
N ILE A 300 -4.89 29.39 -4.08
CA ILE A 300 -3.61 29.95 -3.60
C ILE A 300 -3.08 31.04 -4.54
N ASN A 301 -3.31 30.94 -5.85
CA ASN A 301 -2.91 31.96 -6.80
C ASN A 301 -3.68 33.28 -6.61
N ASN A 302 -4.98 33.19 -6.34
CA ASN A 302 -5.88 34.35 -6.24
C ASN A 302 -5.91 35.00 -4.86
N THR A 303 -5.63 34.24 -3.80
CA THR A 303 -5.54 34.79 -2.44
C THR A 303 -4.17 35.47 -2.23
N ARG A 304 -4.19 36.75 -1.83
CA ARG A 304 -2.96 37.51 -1.51
C ARG A 304 -2.57 37.42 -0.04
N LYS A 305 -3.56 37.45 0.86
CA LYS A 305 -3.44 37.35 2.32
C LYS A 305 -4.70 36.66 2.86
N GLY A 306 -4.57 35.99 4.00
CA GLY A 306 -5.67 35.28 4.66
C GLY A 306 -5.47 33.77 4.61
N GLU A 307 -6.51 33.03 4.25
CA GLU A 307 -6.52 31.56 4.34
C GLU A 307 -7.15 30.87 3.13
N VAL A 308 -6.70 29.64 2.90
CA VAL A 308 -7.29 28.67 1.98
C VAL A 308 -7.54 27.40 2.79
N VAL A 309 -8.80 26.98 2.89
CA VAL A 309 -9.21 25.84 3.71
C VAL A 309 -10.02 24.85 2.87
N LEU A 310 -9.62 23.58 2.89
CA LEU A 310 -10.36 22.49 2.27
C LEU A 310 -11.29 21.83 3.30
N PHE A 311 -12.60 21.96 3.12
CA PHE A 311 -13.59 21.23 3.90
C PHE A 311 -13.97 19.94 3.20
N VAL A 312 -14.08 18.85 3.96
CA VAL A 312 -14.50 17.53 3.49
C VAL A 312 -15.60 17.02 4.39
N SER A 313 -16.77 16.80 3.80
CA SER A 313 -17.92 16.24 4.48
C SER A 313 -18.50 15.10 3.68
N SER A 314 -19.25 14.20 4.32
CA SER A 314 -19.88 13.10 3.61
C SER A 314 -21.32 12.90 4.01
N VAL A 315 -22.14 12.51 3.03
CA VAL A 315 -23.51 12.09 3.25
C VAL A 315 -23.63 10.65 2.80
N ARG A 316 -24.13 9.80 3.70
CA ARG A 316 -24.39 8.39 3.37
C ARG A 316 -25.58 8.33 2.41
N SER A 317 -25.35 7.77 1.22
CA SER A 317 -26.33 7.59 0.16
C SER A 317 -26.32 6.13 -0.28
N ASP A 318 -26.85 5.22 0.57
CA ASP A 318 -26.76 3.76 0.42
C ASP A 318 -27.09 3.31 -1.04
N PRO A 319 -26.20 2.54 -1.73
CA PRO A 319 -24.99 1.85 -1.26
C PRO A 319 -23.67 2.63 -1.40
N LEU A 320 -23.70 3.93 -1.71
CA LEU A 320 -22.53 4.78 -1.94
C LEU A 320 -22.40 5.89 -0.88
N PHE A 321 -21.20 6.39 -0.71
CA PHE A 321 -20.96 7.65 -0.01
C PHE A 321 -20.83 8.75 -1.05
N GLU A 322 -21.57 9.84 -0.87
CA GLU A 322 -21.30 11.08 -1.56
C GLU A 322 -20.40 11.93 -0.67
N ILE A 323 -19.18 12.16 -1.13
CA ILE A 323 -18.20 12.98 -0.40
C ILE A 323 -18.16 14.34 -1.08
N HIS A 324 -18.37 15.37 -0.28
CA HIS A 324 -18.39 16.77 -0.68
C HIS A 324 -17.12 17.47 -0.21
N PHE A 325 -16.39 18.02 -1.17
CA PHE A 325 -15.19 18.81 -0.97
C PHE A 325 -15.49 20.28 -1.26
N GLN A 326 -14.95 21.17 -0.43
CA GLN A 326 -15.15 22.61 -0.55
C GLN A 326 -13.79 23.29 -0.37
N VAL A 327 -13.22 23.81 -1.44
CA VAL A 327 -12.01 24.63 -1.40
C VAL A 327 -12.45 26.07 -1.21
N LYS A 328 -12.34 26.56 0.02
CA LYS A 328 -12.71 27.92 0.41
C LYS A 328 -11.48 28.80 0.54
N ASP A 329 -11.54 30.00 -0.02
CA ASP A 329 -10.45 30.96 0.05
C ASP A 329 -10.96 32.36 0.42
N THR A 330 -10.05 33.22 0.88
CA THR A 330 -10.34 34.63 1.24
C THR A 330 -9.85 35.63 0.18
N ALA A 331 -9.89 35.27 -1.12
CA ALA A 331 -9.52 36.16 -2.21
C ALA A 331 -10.56 37.31 -2.39
N PRO A 332 -10.33 38.27 -3.31
CA PRO A 332 -11.30 39.33 -3.59
C PRO A 332 -12.65 38.86 -4.16
N GLY A 333 -12.83 37.57 -4.41
CA GLY A 333 -14.02 36.98 -5.02
C GLY A 333 -14.00 37.00 -6.55
N ILE A 334 -14.79 36.11 -7.12
CA ILE A 334 -15.11 35.96 -8.54
C ILE A 334 -16.39 36.77 -8.85
N PRO A 335 -16.42 37.60 -9.91
CA PRO A 335 -17.61 38.31 -10.37
C PRO A 335 -18.76 37.39 -10.74
N ALA A 336 -20.01 37.80 -10.46
CA ALA A 336 -21.19 36.94 -10.64
C ALA A 336 -21.40 36.49 -12.10
N ASP A 337 -21.05 37.32 -13.07
CA ASP A 337 -21.10 37.04 -14.50
C ASP A 337 -20.03 36.04 -14.98
N GLU A 338 -19.00 35.78 -14.17
CA GLU A 338 -17.96 34.79 -14.47
C GLU A 338 -18.18 33.43 -13.79
N ILE A 339 -18.99 33.36 -12.74
CA ILE A 339 -19.20 32.14 -11.94
C ILE A 339 -19.78 31.00 -12.79
N ASP A 340 -20.84 31.28 -13.54
CA ASP A 340 -21.53 30.27 -14.36
C ASP A 340 -20.65 29.71 -15.49
N HIS A 341 -19.63 30.48 -15.90
CA HIS A 341 -18.74 30.14 -17.00
C HIS A 341 -17.39 29.57 -16.56
N LEU A 342 -17.12 29.48 -15.25
CA LEU A 342 -15.83 29.07 -14.70
C LEU A 342 -15.36 27.69 -15.20
N PHE A 343 -16.33 26.81 -15.49
CA PHE A 343 -16.10 25.44 -15.94
C PHE A 343 -16.48 25.20 -17.41
N ASP A 344 -16.74 26.27 -18.18
CA ASP A 344 -17.14 26.16 -19.58
C ASP A 344 -15.93 26.14 -20.52
N SER A 345 -15.95 25.19 -21.46
CA SER A 345 -14.90 25.05 -22.47
C SER A 345 -14.77 26.28 -23.40
N ALA A 346 -15.82 27.09 -23.51
CA ALA A 346 -15.87 28.29 -24.35
C ALA A 346 -15.05 29.48 -23.80
N VAL A 347 -14.73 29.50 -22.49
CA VAL A 347 -13.91 30.56 -21.87
C VAL A 347 -12.45 30.49 -22.33
N LYS A 348 -12.01 29.34 -22.86
CA LYS A 348 -10.64 29.08 -23.36
C LYS A 348 -10.17 30.06 -24.43
N THR A 349 -11.06 30.72 -25.17
CA THR A 349 -10.71 31.58 -26.30
C THR A 349 -10.65 33.08 -25.98
N ARG A 350 -11.26 33.54 -24.87
CA ARG A 350 -11.47 34.98 -24.62
C ARG A 350 -10.53 35.62 -23.59
N ALA A 351 -9.80 34.81 -22.80
CA ALA A 351 -8.97 35.29 -21.69
C ALA A 351 -7.49 35.54 -22.07
N ALA A 352 -6.77 36.33 -21.28
CA ALA A 352 -5.32 36.53 -21.43
C ALA A 352 -4.54 35.21 -21.23
N ASN A 353 -3.32 35.08 -21.78
CA ASN A 353 -2.55 33.81 -21.79
C ASN A 353 -2.42 33.14 -20.41
N LYS A 354 -2.17 33.91 -19.34
CA LYS A 354 -2.05 33.38 -17.98
C LYS A 354 -3.39 32.91 -17.38
N SER A 355 -4.48 33.56 -17.77
CA SER A 355 -5.83 33.18 -17.39
C SER A 355 -6.31 31.94 -18.16
N LYS A 356 -5.89 31.77 -19.43
CA LYS A 356 -6.23 30.59 -20.25
C LYS A 356 -5.77 29.27 -19.64
N GLU A 357 -4.60 29.23 -19.01
CA GLU A 357 -4.08 28.02 -18.34
C GLU A 357 -4.92 27.68 -17.11
N ILE A 358 -5.28 28.67 -16.30
CA ILE A 358 -6.09 28.48 -15.08
C ILE A 358 -7.48 27.94 -15.42
N TYR A 359 -8.17 28.53 -16.40
CA TYR A 359 -9.50 28.04 -16.82
C TYR A 359 -9.42 26.66 -17.49
N ARG A 360 -8.28 26.29 -18.10
CA ARG A 360 -8.09 24.95 -18.67
C ARG A 360 -8.12 23.88 -17.57
N ASP A 361 -7.42 24.12 -16.47
CA ASP A 361 -7.29 23.15 -15.39
C ASP A 361 -8.62 22.98 -14.61
N LEU A 362 -9.41 24.05 -14.48
CA LEU A 362 -10.77 24.00 -13.94
C LEU A 362 -11.75 23.21 -14.82
N VAL A 363 -11.66 23.38 -16.15
CA VAL A 363 -12.45 22.59 -17.11
C VAL A 363 -12.05 21.11 -17.08
N GLU A 364 -10.76 20.80 -16.93
CA GLU A 364 -10.30 19.42 -16.75
C GLU A 364 -10.84 18.82 -15.44
N SER A 365 -10.81 19.60 -14.35
CA SER A 365 -11.38 19.19 -13.06
C SER A 365 -12.87 18.83 -13.17
N LYS A 366 -13.66 19.58 -13.95
CA LYS A 366 -15.07 19.23 -14.22
C LYS A 366 -15.20 17.86 -14.89
N GLY A 367 -14.43 17.59 -15.94
CA GLY A 367 -14.45 16.30 -16.62
C GLY A 367 -14.08 15.13 -15.70
N LEU A 368 -13.08 15.32 -14.82
CA LEU A 368 -12.69 14.31 -13.84
C LEU A 368 -13.74 14.08 -12.75
N VAL A 369 -14.38 15.16 -12.26
CA VAL A 369 -15.46 15.07 -11.26
C VAL A 369 -16.67 14.33 -11.83
N GLU A 370 -17.06 14.64 -13.07
CA GLU A 370 -18.14 13.93 -13.79
C GLU A 370 -17.78 12.45 -14.00
N LEU A 371 -16.53 12.14 -14.32
CA LEU A 371 -16.02 10.78 -14.43
C LEU A 371 -16.14 10.01 -13.10
N MET A 372 -15.92 10.70 -11.98
CA MET A 372 -16.10 10.20 -10.62
C MET A 372 -17.57 10.27 -10.12
N SER A 373 -18.52 10.41 -11.05
CA SER A 373 -19.97 10.43 -10.79
C SER A 373 -20.41 11.53 -9.81
N GLY A 374 -19.68 12.65 -9.82
CA GLY A 374 -19.93 13.81 -8.98
C GLY A 374 -20.39 15.04 -9.76
N ARG A 375 -20.44 16.18 -9.07
CA ARG A 375 -20.71 17.51 -9.65
C ARG A 375 -19.73 18.54 -9.11
N ILE A 376 -19.41 19.57 -9.89
CA ILE A 376 -18.56 20.70 -9.48
C ILE A 376 -19.31 22.02 -9.68
N TRP A 377 -19.18 22.96 -8.75
CA TRP A 377 -19.78 24.29 -8.82
C TRP A 377 -18.99 25.31 -8.00
N ALA A 378 -19.28 26.59 -8.13
CA ALA A 378 -18.62 27.65 -7.37
C ALA A 378 -19.64 28.61 -6.76
N GLU A 379 -19.31 29.11 -5.57
CA GLU A 379 -20.05 30.16 -4.85
C GLU A 379 -19.05 31.26 -4.48
N SER A 380 -19.37 32.51 -4.77
CA SER A 380 -18.44 33.61 -4.54
C SER A 380 -19.16 34.93 -4.31
N LYS A 381 -18.59 35.77 -3.46
CA LYS A 381 -19.02 37.14 -3.27
C LYS A 381 -17.82 38.08 -3.26
N MET A 382 -17.94 39.17 -4.01
CA MET A 382 -16.90 40.19 -4.10
C MET A 382 -16.53 40.71 -2.71
N GLY A 383 -15.23 40.64 -2.38
CA GLY A 383 -14.64 41.04 -1.11
C GLY A 383 -14.72 40.02 0.02
N GLU A 384 -15.45 38.91 -0.14
CA GLU A 384 -15.64 37.90 0.92
C GLU A 384 -14.96 36.55 0.62
N GLY A 385 -14.49 36.35 -0.61
CA GLY A 385 -13.82 35.13 -1.04
C GLY A 385 -14.65 34.27 -2.01
N SER A 386 -14.07 33.14 -2.39
CA SER A 386 -14.72 32.11 -3.21
C SER A 386 -14.69 30.75 -2.54
N THR A 387 -15.70 29.94 -2.85
CA THR A 387 -15.75 28.53 -2.48
C THR A 387 -16.02 27.72 -3.74
N ILE A 388 -15.08 26.85 -4.12
CA ILE A 388 -15.29 25.88 -5.19
C ILE A 388 -15.64 24.54 -4.54
N HIS A 389 -16.77 23.99 -4.94
CA HIS A 389 -17.33 22.76 -4.42
C HIS A 389 -17.22 21.66 -5.46
N PHE A 390 -16.90 20.44 -5.03
CA PHE A 390 -17.15 19.26 -5.85
C PHE A 390 -17.58 18.07 -5.02
N THR A 391 -18.34 17.15 -5.62
CA THR A 391 -18.65 15.86 -5.01
C THR A 391 -17.96 14.72 -5.75
N ILE A 392 -17.77 13.60 -5.08
CA ILE A 392 -17.50 12.30 -5.71
C ILE A 392 -18.41 11.25 -5.09
N LYS A 393 -18.78 10.24 -5.87
CA LYS A 393 -19.50 9.07 -5.35
C LYS A 393 -18.55 7.89 -5.25
N THR A 394 -18.45 7.30 -4.07
CA THR A 394 -17.48 6.24 -3.80
C THR A 394 -18.05 5.17 -2.87
N LYS A 395 -17.47 3.98 -2.91
CA LYS A 395 -17.69 2.97 -1.88
C LYS A 395 -16.71 3.22 -0.75
N HIS A 396 -17.16 3.10 0.49
CA HIS A 396 -16.28 3.08 1.65
C HIS A 396 -15.92 1.64 2.01
N VAL A 397 -14.76 1.46 2.62
CA VAL A 397 -14.47 0.24 3.36
C VAL A 397 -14.88 0.50 4.81
N PRO A 398 -15.73 -0.35 5.43
CA PRO A 398 -16.08 -0.20 6.84
C PRO A 398 -14.81 -0.09 7.66
N ASN A 399 -14.72 0.98 8.43
CA ASN A 399 -13.58 1.24 9.29
C ASN A 399 -13.60 0.16 10.39
N ILE A 400 -12.70 -0.81 10.33
CA ILE A 400 -12.38 -1.62 11.51
C ILE A 400 -11.50 -0.72 12.37
N SER A 401 -12.09 0.12 13.21
CA SER A 401 -11.34 0.86 14.23
C SER A 401 -10.62 -0.16 15.11
N PRO A 402 -9.27 -0.19 15.17
CA PRO A 402 -8.56 -1.19 15.97
C PRO A 402 -8.56 -0.93 17.48
N LEU A 403 -9.34 0.02 17.99
CA LEU A 403 -9.14 0.55 19.34
C LEU A 403 -10.49 0.86 20.01
N THR A 404 -11.14 -0.19 20.49
CA THR A 404 -12.03 -0.07 21.66
C THR A 404 -11.20 -0.48 22.87
N GLY A 405 -10.82 0.47 23.72
CA GLY A 405 -10.24 0.21 25.04
C GLY A 405 -8.76 0.56 25.29
N VAL A 406 -8.07 1.25 24.39
CA VAL A 406 -6.72 1.80 24.69
C VAL A 406 -6.86 3.22 25.21
N GLN A 407 -6.45 3.44 26.46
CA GLN A 407 -6.33 4.76 27.05
C GLN A 407 -5.29 5.56 26.25
N LEU A 408 -5.73 6.58 25.54
CA LEU A 408 -4.81 7.49 24.84
C LEU A 408 -4.00 8.24 25.90
N PRO A 409 -2.68 8.43 25.73
CA PRO A 409 -1.83 9.16 26.69
C PRO A 409 -2.23 10.65 26.87
N LEU A 410 -3.20 11.12 26.09
CA LEU A 410 -3.69 12.49 26.05
C LEU A 410 -5.03 12.69 26.81
N ASP A 411 -5.66 11.62 27.28
CA ASP A 411 -6.97 11.68 27.93
C ASP A 411 -6.93 12.53 29.21
N GLY A 412 -7.87 13.47 29.34
CA GLY A 412 -7.97 14.42 30.46
C GLY A 412 -6.95 15.56 30.47
N LYS A 413 -5.99 15.60 29.52
CA LYS A 413 -4.96 16.64 29.46
C LYS A 413 -5.49 17.97 28.96
N ARG A 414 -5.11 19.07 29.61
CA ARG A 414 -5.54 20.44 29.26
C ARG A 414 -4.59 21.06 28.24
N ILE A 415 -5.12 21.46 27.08
CA ILE A 415 -4.33 22.07 25.99
C ILE A 415 -4.77 23.51 25.72
N LEU A 416 -3.82 24.44 25.71
CA LEU A 416 -4.04 25.82 25.27
C LEU A 416 -3.75 25.92 23.76
N ILE A 417 -4.69 26.46 22.98
CA ILE A 417 -4.55 26.64 21.52
C ILE A 417 -4.62 28.14 21.20
N LEU A 418 -3.50 28.72 20.75
CA LEU A 418 -3.44 30.11 20.31
C LEU A 418 -3.18 30.16 18.80
N ASP A 419 -4.20 30.49 18.01
CA ASP A 419 -4.08 30.71 16.55
C ASP A 419 -4.99 31.87 16.14
N GLY A 420 -4.56 32.71 15.20
CA GLY A 420 -5.36 33.85 14.74
C GLY A 420 -6.60 33.45 13.93
N SER A 421 -6.56 32.31 13.24
CA SER A 421 -7.66 31.79 12.42
C SER A 421 -8.70 31.06 13.27
N LYS A 422 -9.94 31.54 13.22
CA LYS A 422 -11.07 30.84 13.86
C LYS A 422 -11.24 29.43 13.30
N THR A 423 -11.08 29.25 11.99
CA THR A 423 -11.22 27.96 11.32
C THR A 423 -10.21 26.94 11.83
N ILE A 424 -8.94 27.34 11.95
CA ILE A 424 -7.88 26.48 12.48
C ILE A 424 -8.09 26.20 13.97
N ARG A 425 -8.49 27.20 14.77
CA ARG A 425 -8.83 27.00 16.19
C ARG A 425 -9.95 25.99 16.37
N ASP A 426 -11.04 26.12 15.62
CA ASP A 426 -12.20 25.22 15.71
C ASP A 426 -11.78 23.79 15.32
N PHE A 427 -10.95 23.63 14.30
CA PHE A 427 -10.37 22.34 13.89
C PHE A 427 -9.49 21.72 14.98
N LEU A 428 -8.49 22.44 15.49
CA LEU A 428 -7.57 21.94 16.51
C LEU A 428 -8.31 21.60 17.81
N THR A 429 -9.35 22.38 18.15
CA THR A 429 -10.24 22.12 19.29
C THR A 429 -10.99 20.80 19.10
N ALA A 430 -11.60 20.59 17.94
CA ALA A 430 -12.33 19.34 17.65
C ALA A 430 -11.41 18.11 17.70
N GLN A 431 -10.19 18.22 17.18
CA GLN A 431 -9.18 17.16 17.22
C GLN A 431 -8.70 16.86 18.64
N ALA A 432 -8.44 17.89 19.44
CA ALA A 432 -8.06 17.72 20.84
C ALA A 432 -9.15 16.98 21.65
N ILE A 433 -10.43 17.35 21.46
CA ILE A 433 -11.57 16.66 22.08
C ILE A 433 -11.63 15.19 21.65
N GLU A 434 -11.36 14.90 20.37
CA GLU A 434 -11.34 13.52 19.86
C GLU A 434 -10.24 12.66 20.52
N TRP A 435 -9.13 13.28 20.92
CA TRP A 435 -8.06 12.62 21.66
C TRP A 435 -8.28 12.56 23.19
N GLY A 436 -9.46 12.98 23.67
CA GLY A 436 -9.79 13.01 25.10
C GLY A 436 -9.22 14.21 25.87
N MET A 437 -8.62 15.19 25.17
CA MET A 437 -8.07 16.39 25.80
C MET A 437 -9.15 17.43 26.12
N ILE A 438 -8.82 18.38 26.98
CA ILE A 438 -9.64 19.54 27.35
C ILE A 438 -9.03 20.79 26.71
N PRO A 439 -9.47 21.20 25.51
CA PRO A 439 -8.91 22.36 24.83
C PRO A 439 -9.48 23.68 25.36
N VAL A 440 -8.63 24.71 25.38
CA VAL A 440 -8.99 26.12 25.55
C VAL A 440 -8.37 26.89 24.39
N ALA A 441 -9.19 27.47 23.52
CA ALA A 441 -8.73 28.16 22.32
C ALA A 441 -8.91 29.68 22.40
N ALA A 442 -7.93 30.46 21.94
CA ALA A 442 -8.00 31.92 21.89
C ALA A 442 -7.26 32.52 20.68
N ALA A 443 -7.62 33.75 20.30
CA ALA A 443 -7.16 34.40 19.06
C ALA A 443 -5.78 35.08 19.17
N GLY A 444 -5.32 35.40 20.39
CA GLY A 444 -3.95 35.83 20.69
C GLY A 444 -3.71 37.34 20.93
N ASN A 445 -2.62 37.62 21.67
CA ASN A 445 -2.02 38.89 22.15
C ASN A 445 -2.57 39.57 23.42
N GLY A 446 -3.81 39.34 23.84
CA GLY A 446 -4.35 39.86 25.12
C GLY A 446 -4.88 38.80 26.07
N ASP A 447 -5.35 37.67 25.52
CA ASP A 447 -6.04 36.64 26.28
C ASP A 447 -5.09 35.64 26.97
N ALA A 448 -3.86 35.48 26.47
CA ALA A 448 -2.93 34.47 26.97
C ALA A 448 -2.61 34.67 28.47
N SER A 449 -2.33 35.91 28.88
CA SER A 449 -2.01 36.24 30.28
C SER A 449 -3.21 36.05 31.21
N GLY A 450 -4.43 36.31 30.74
CA GLY A 450 -5.66 36.08 31.49
C GLY A 450 -6.02 34.60 31.62
N LEU A 451 -5.76 33.81 30.57
CA LEU A 451 -6.01 32.37 30.53
C LEU A 451 -5.03 31.57 31.39
N LEU A 452 -3.79 32.05 31.54
CA LEU A 452 -2.79 31.43 32.43
C LEU A 452 -3.12 31.55 33.92
N ASN A 453 -4.00 32.49 34.29
CA ASN A 453 -4.53 32.63 35.66
C ASN A 453 -5.75 31.75 35.93
N ALA A 454 -6.09 30.82 35.03
CA ALA A 454 -7.15 29.85 35.25
C ALA A 454 -6.86 29.00 36.49
N VAL A 455 -7.94 28.55 37.16
CA VAL A 455 -7.87 27.76 38.40
C VAL A 455 -7.10 26.45 38.21
N GLU A 456 -7.08 25.91 36.99
CA GLU A 456 -6.37 24.68 36.63
C GLU A 456 -5.29 24.95 35.58
N PRO A 457 -4.05 24.47 35.80
CA PRO A 457 -2.94 24.68 34.89
C PRO A 457 -3.14 23.94 33.56
N PHE A 458 -2.48 24.42 32.51
CA PHE A 458 -2.40 23.72 31.24
C PHE A 458 -1.29 22.66 31.28
N ASP A 459 -1.48 21.56 30.55
CA ASP A 459 -0.48 20.52 30.38
C ASP A 459 0.42 20.78 29.15
N ILE A 460 -0.09 21.50 28.13
CA ILE A 460 0.64 21.86 26.90
C ILE A 460 0.01 23.10 26.25
N ALA A 461 0.82 23.87 25.51
CA ALA A 461 0.30 24.96 24.66
C ALA A 461 0.77 24.85 23.20
N LEU A 462 -0.17 25.03 22.27
CA LEU A 462 0.03 25.07 20.83
C LEU A 462 -0.10 26.51 20.32
N LEU A 463 0.97 27.06 19.75
CA LEU A 463 1.13 28.48 19.50
C LEU A 463 1.39 28.77 18.01
N ASP A 464 0.55 29.56 17.36
CA ASP A 464 0.78 30.04 15.99
C ASP A 464 1.89 31.09 15.95
N ALA A 465 3.01 30.71 15.33
CA ALA A 465 4.17 31.55 15.10
C ALA A 465 4.40 31.86 13.61
N GLY A 466 3.47 31.47 12.74
CA GLY A 466 3.55 31.68 11.29
C GLY A 466 3.16 33.09 10.86
N ILE A 467 1.90 33.48 11.06
CA ILE A 467 1.35 34.72 10.47
C ILE A 467 1.89 35.98 11.14
N SER A 468 1.97 35.96 12.46
CA SER A 468 2.55 37.03 13.25
C SER A 468 3.64 36.39 14.09
N GLN A 469 4.88 36.44 13.61
CA GLN A 469 6.05 36.02 14.41
C GLN A 469 6.02 36.68 15.79
N ASN A 470 5.44 37.87 15.91
CA ASN A 470 5.24 38.57 17.17
C ASN A 470 4.17 37.94 18.07
N LEU A 471 3.17 37.20 17.56
CA LEU A 471 2.09 36.61 18.37
C LEU A 471 2.55 35.33 19.08
N GLY A 472 3.07 34.35 18.33
CA GLY A 472 3.52 33.08 18.90
C GLY A 472 4.75 33.20 19.80
N LEU A 473 5.77 33.98 19.41
CA LEU A 473 6.96 34.19 20.24
C LEU A 473 6.70 35.10 21.44
N ALA A 474 5.87 36.14 21.32
CA ALA A 474 5.52 36.96 22.49
C ALA A 474 4.66 36.16 23.47
N ALA A 475 3.68 35.40 22.99
CA ALA A 475 2.89 34.50 23.83
C ALA A 475 3.79 33.47 24.53
N ALA A 476 4.73 32.84 23.81
CA ALA A 476 5.68 31.91 24.41
C ALA A 476 6.52 32.56 25.52
N LYS A 477 7.01 33.79 25.30
CA LYS A 477 7.77 34.55 26.32
C LYS A 477 6.92 34.90 27.53
N GLU A 478 5.68 35.33 27.35
CA GLU A 478 4.75 35.62 28.44
C GLU A 478 4.39 34.36 29.23
N ILE A 479 4.09 33.26 28.54
CA ILE A 479 3.85 31.95 29.16
C ILE A 479 5.07 31.53 29.99
N ARG A 480 6.29 31.66 29.45
CA ARG A 480 7.52 31.29 30.16
C ARG A 480 7.83 32.15 31.39
N LYS A 481 7.28 33.37 31.49
CA LYS A 481 7.35 34.18 32.71
C LYS A 481 6.44 33.62 33.81
N ALA A 482 5.25 33.13 33.43
CA ALA A 482 4.25 32.58 34.36
C ALA A 482 4.54 31.11 34.74
N ASP A 483 4.89 30.28 33.76
CA ASP A 483 5.17 28.85 33.90
C ASP A 483 6.38 28.45 33.03
N LYS A 484 7.50 28.17 33.69
CA LYS A 484 8.75 27.76 33.02
C LYS A 484 8.72 26.33 32.51
N SER A 485 7.85 25.48 33.07
CA SER A 485 7.78 24.05 32.77
C SER A 485 6.78 23.70 31.67
N LEU A 486 5.79 24.56 31.40
CA LEU A 486 4.75 24.28 30.40
C LEU A 486 5.34 23.99 29.01
N PRO A 487 5.18 22.79 28.43
CA PRO A 487 5.68 22.50 27.10
C PRO A 487 4.96 23.33 26.03
N LEU A 488 5.72 23.92 25.11
CA LEU A 488 5.19 24.78 24.04
C LEU A 488 5.49 24.15 22.68
N VAL A 489 4.48 24.05 21.82
CA VAL A 489 4.60 23.58 20.44
C VAL A 489 4.32 24.75 19.50
N ALA A 490 5.25 25.08 18.62
CA ALA A 490 5.05 26.15 17.63
C ALA A 490 4.41 25.60 16.35
N MET A 491 3.46 26.35 15.77
CA MET A 491 2.97 26.15 14.41
C MET A 491 3.57 27.21 13.49
N THR A 492 4.22 26.80 12.41
CA THR A 492 4.95 27.70 11.50
C THR A 492 4.57 27.48 10.06
N PHE A 493 4.95 28.42 9.18
CA PHE A 493 4.93 28.14 7.75
C PHE A 493 6.03 27.16 7.37
N ALA A 494 5.80 26.36 6.33
CA ALA A 494 6.81 25.46 5.79
C ALA A 494 8.12 26.22 5.46
N GLY A 495 9.26 25.64 5.86
CA GLY A 495 10.59 26.23 5.68
C GLY A 495 10.95 27.35 6.67
N GLN A 496 10.00 27.82 7.49
CA GLN A 496 10.28 28.83 8.51
C GLN A 496 10.95 28.20 9.73
N ARG A 497 12.20 28.59 10.01
CA ARG A 497 12.89 28.25 11.25
C ARG A 497 12.50 29.23 12.36
N ILE A 498 12.28 28.69 13.55
CA ILE A 498 12.21 29.46 14.80
C ILE A 498 13.46 29.12 15.57
N ASP A 499 14.33 30.11 15.73
CA ASP A 499 15.57 29.99 16.49
C ASP A 499 15.26 30.36 17.95
N SER A 500 14.69 29.43 18.71
CA SER A 500 14.28 29.68 20.08
C SER A 500 14.15 28.40 20.90
N ASP A 501 14.90 28.33 22.01
CA ASP A 501 14.82 27.26 23.02
C ASP A 501 13.50 27.25 23.80
N LEU A 502 12.55 28.13 23.46
CA LEU A 502 11.28 28.26 24.16
C LEU A 502 10.31 27.11 23.83
N PHE A 503 10.45 26.49 22.65
CA PHE A 503 9.54 25.47 22.13
C PHE A 503 10.13 24.08 22.25
N ALA A 504 9.32 23.13 22.68
CA ALA A 504 9.66 21.70 22.74
C ALA A 504 9.65 21.05 21.35
N SER A 505 8.77 21.51 20.46
CA SER A 505 8.68 21.04 19.07
C SER A 505 8.06 22.09 18.15
N THR A 506 8.21 21.88 16.84
CA THR A 506 7.71 22.77 15.78
C THR A 506 6.95 21.97 14.72
N LEU A 507 5.78 22.47 14.33
CA LEU A 507 4.89 21.89 13.32
C LEU A 507 4.75 22.83 12.13
N ALA A 508 5.01 22.35 10.92
CA ALA A 508 4.82 23.11 9.70
C ALA A 508 3.37 23.01 9.19
N LYS A 509 2.78 24.14 8.81
CA LYS A 509 1.50 24.22 8.08
C LYS A 509 1.72 23.87 6.59
N PRO A 510 0.84 23.07 5.95
CA PRO A 510 -0.40 22.49 6.48
C PRO A 510 -0.12 21.33 7.45
N ILE A 511 -0.79 21.36 8.61
CA ILE A 511 -0.53 20.41 9.69
C ILE A 511 -1.14 19.05 9.35
N ARG A 512 -0.32 18.00 9.33
CA ARG A 512 -0.79 16.61 9.21
C ARG A 512 -1.29 16.11 10.56
N GLN A 513 -2.35 15.32 10.57
CA GLN A 513 -2.93 14.81 11.82
C GLN A 513 -1.91 13.95 12.61
N ALA A 514 -1.15 13.11 11.91
CA ALA A 514 -0.12 12.27 12.51
C ALA A 514 0.99 13.09 13.17
N ASP A 515 1.49 14.13 12.49
CA ASP A 515 2.56 14.98 13.02
C ASP A 515 2.10 15.76 14.26
N LEU A 516 0.85 16.26 14.24
CA LEU A 516 0.23 16.92 15.39
C LEU A 516 0.11 15.98 16.60
N PHE A 517 -0.42 14.77 16.38
CA PHE A 517 -0.55 13.76 17.44
C PHE A 517 0.80 13.38 18.03
N ASN A 518 1.80 13.13 17.18
CA ASN A 518 3.15 12.75 17.60
C ASN A 518 3.84 13.89 18.38
N SER A 519 3.70 15.13 17.92
CA SER A 519 4.29 16.29 18.59
C SER A 519 3.71 16.51 19.98
N ILE A 520 2.39 16.33 20.15
CA ILE A 520 1.72 16.44 21.45
C ILE A 520 2.07 15.23 22.35
N SER A 521 2.09 14.01 21.81
CA SER A 521 2.35 12.80 22.60
C SER A 521 3.79 12.70 23.09
N SER A 522 4.76 13.15 22.28
CA SER A 522 6.19 13.17 22.64
C SER A 522 6.48 14.05 23.85
N VAL A 523 5.69 15.10 24.07
CA VAL A 523 5.80 16.00 25.21
C VAL A 523 5.46 15.30 26.52
N PHE A 524 4.45 14.42 26.52
CA PHE A 524 3.98 13.72 27.72
C PHE A 524 4.74 12.42 28.01
N SER A 525 5.53 11.94 27.05
CA SER A 525 6.31 10.70 27.18
C SER A 525 7.67 10.90 27.88
N GLY A 526 7.96 12.12 28.35
CA GLY A 526 9.19 12.50 29.08
C GLY A 526 10.44 12.57 28.19
N PRO A 527 11.50 13.28 28.61
CA PRO A 527 12.80 13.17 27.96
C PRO A 527 13.32 11.75 28.17
N ILE A 528 13.48 11.00 27.08
CA ILE A 528 14.20 9.74 27.10
C ILE A 528 15.67 10.06 27.39
N LEU A 529 16.05 10.03 28.67
CA LEU A 529 17.45 9.80 29.02
C LEU A 529 17.80 8.42 28.46
N PRO A 530 18.81 8.29 27.59
CA PRO A 530 19.32 6.98 27.21
C PRO A 530 19.96 6.36 28.45
N SER A 531 19.18 5.55 29.18
CA SER A 531 19.71 4.58 30.11
C SER A 531 20.42 3.54 29.26
N TYR A 532 21.73 3.71 29.11
CA TYR A 532 22.64 2.66 28.65
C TYR A 532 22.61 1.50 29.64
N GLY A 533 21.60 0.64 29.51
CA GLY A 533 21.69 -0.73 29.96
C GLY A 533 22.47 -1.49 28.90
N THR A 534 23.77 -1.66 29.11
CA THR A 534 24.59 -2.61 28.35
C THR A 534 23.93 -3.99 28.41
N PRO A 535 23.48 -4.59 27.29
CA PRO A 535 23.18 -5.99 27.25
C PRO A 535 24.50 -6.75 27.12
N ASN A 536 24.71 -7.67 28.05
CA ASN A 536 25.80 -8.63 28.08
C ASN A 536 26.12 -9.22 26.69
N HIS A 537 27.42 -9.17 26.40
CA HIS A 537 28.21 -10.17 25.68
C HIS A 537 27.45 -11.39 25.13
N LEU A 538 27.22 -11.39 23.81
CA LEU A 538 27.56 -12.56 23.01
C LEU A 538 29.04 -12.43 22.65
N GLU A 539 29.90 -13.00 23.51
CA GLU A 539 31.27 -13.32 23.13
C GLU A 539 31.23 -14.34 21.98
N SER A 540 31.58 -13.90 20.76
CA SER A 540 32.63 -14.52 19.94
C SER A 540 32.54 -14.08 18.47
N ALA A 541 33.17 -12.95 18.14
CA ALA A 541 33.98 -12.75 16.94
C ALA A 541 34.62 -11.35 17.06
N ARG A 542 35.96 -11.29 17.06
CA ARG A 542 36.65 -10.00 16.97
C ARG A 542 36.32 -9.36 15.61
N PRO A 543 36.15 -8.02 15.51
CA PRO A 543 35.99 -7.36 14.23
C PRO A 543 37.30 -7.51 13.45
N GLY A 544 37.32 -8.41 12.47
CA GLY A 544 38.31 -8.38 11.41
C GLY A 544 37.93 -7.28 10.43
N SER A 545 38.94 -6.63 9.87
CA SER A 545 38.90 -5.52 8.91
C SER A 545 38.20 -5.82 7.57
N MET A 546 37.35 -6.84 7.50
CA MET A 546 36.76 -7.37 6.29
C MET A 546 35.68 -6.42 5.74
N ARG A 547 35.92 -5.80 4.58
CA ARG A 547 34.98 -4.90 3.89
C ARG A 547 34.11 -5.70 2.94
N VAL A 548 32.79 -5.54 3.07
CA VAL A 548 31.78 -6.29 2.30
C VAL A 548 31.16 -5.40 1.23
N LEU A 549 31.10 -5.88 -0.01
CA LEU A 549 30.28 -5.29 -1.07
C LEU A 549 28.97 -6.09 -1.18
N LEU A 550 27.83 -5.43 -1.09
CA LEU A 550 26.51 -6.02 -1.28
C LEU A 550 25.93 -5.59 -2.63
N ALA A 551 25.71 -6.53 -3.54
CA ALA A 551 25.01 -6.28 -4.80
C ALA A 551 23.61 -6.90 -4.73
N GLU A 552 22.58 -6.06 -4.66
CA GLU A 552 21.17 -6.45 -4.50
C GLU A 552 20.29 -5.35 -5.12
N ASP A 553 19.32 -5.69 -5.97
CA ASP A 553 18.51 -4.70 -6.69
C ASP A 553 17.34 -4.16 -5.86
N ASN A 554 16.93 -4.88 -4.82
CA ASN A 554 15.86 -4.47 -3.92
C ASN A 554 16.41 -3.66 -2.73
N LEU A 555 16.06 -2.37 -2.67
CA LEU A 555 16.46 -1.46 -1.60
C LEU A 555 16.09 -1.94 -0.19
N SER A 556 14.98 -2.68 -0.03
CA SER A 556 14.58 -3.23 1.28
C SER A 556 15.52 -4.36 1.69
N ASN A 557 15.87 -5.26 0.77
CA ASN A 557 16.82 -6.33 1.03
C ASN A 557 18.23 -5.77 1.29
N GLN A 558 18.66 -4.75 0.52
CA GLN A 558 19.91 -4.03 0.78
C GLN A 558 19.93 -3.53 2.22
N LYS A 559 18.87 -2.84 2.66
CA LYS A 559 18.75 -2.28 4.00
C LYS A 559 18.81 -3.36 5.08
N VAL A 560 18.06 -4.46 4.95
CA VAL A 560 18.09 -5.59 5.90
C VAL A 560 19.52 -6.15 6.03
N ILE A 561 20.16 -6.48 4.91
CA ILE A 561 21.48 -7.13 4.93
C ILE A 561 22.55 -6.17 5.45
N LEU A 562 22.51 -4.88 5.09
CA LEU A 562 23.41 -3.86 5.63
C LEU A 562 23.27 -3.72 7.16
N MET A 563 22.04 -3.77 7.70
CA MET A 563 21.82 -3.75 9.16
C MET A 563 22.40 -5.01 9.82
N MET A 564 22.24 -6.18 9.21
CA MET A 564 22.83 -7.42 9.72
C MET A 564 24.37 -7.34 9.74
N LEU A 565 24.98 -6.89 8.64
CA LEU A 565 26.43 -6.69 8.53
C LEU A 565 26.95 -5.69 9.57
N LYS A 566 26.24 -4.57 9.76
CA LYS A 566 26.58 -3.56 10.76
C LYS A 566 26.53 -4.13 12.18
N ARG A 567 25.51 -4.92 12.52
CA ARG A 567 25.38 -5.57 13.83
C ARG A 567 26.47 -6.62 14.08
N LEU A 568 26.93 -7.29 13.01
CA LEU A 568 28.07 -8.21 13.05
C LEU A 568 29.43 -7.50 13.03
N GLY A 569 29.46 -6.17 12.88
CA GLY A 569 30.68 -5.35 12.91
C GLY A 569 31.42 -5.26 11.57
N TYR A 570 30.81 -5.66 10.46
CA TYR A 570 31.43 -5.59 9.12
C TYR A 570 31.06 -4.30 8.39
N PRO A 571 32.05 -3.47 7.98
CA PRO A 571 31.78 -2.32 7.12
C PRO A 571 31.33 -2.79 5.73
N ALA A 572 30.20 -2.27 5.25
CA ALA A 572 29.60 -2.70 4.00
C ALA A 572 29.14 -1.54 3.10
N LYS A 573 29.22 -1.73 1.78
CA LYS A 573 28.69 -0.82 0.75
C LYS A 573 27.68 -1.57 -0.11
N ALA A 574 26.53 -0.98 -0.39
CA ALA A 574 25.53 -1.56 -1.29
C ALA A 574 25.56 -0.94 -2.70
N VAL A 575 25.24 -1.75 -3.69
CA VAL A 575 25.07 -1.39 -5.11
C VAL A 575 23.86 -2.15 -5.67
N SER A 576 23.27 -1.64 -6.76
CA SER A 576 21.94 -2.05 -7.21
C SER A 576 21.93 -3.05 -8.37
N ASN A 577 23.09 -3.35 -8.97
CA ASN A 577 23.23 -4.30 -10.07
C ASN A 577 24.68 -4.78 -10.23
N GLY A 578 24.90 -5.78 -11.09
CA GLY A 578 26.22 -6.35 -11.36
C GLY A 578 27.23 -5.36 -11.98
N ARG A 579 26.78 -4.35 -12.73
CA ARG A 579 27.65 -3.36 -13.36
C ARG A 579 28.19 -2.36 -12.34
N GLU A 580 27.34 -1.87 -11.45
CA GLU A 580 27.76 -1.04 -10.31
C GLU A 580 28.71 -1.80 -9.38
N ALA A 581 28.51 -3.11 -9.20
CA ALA A 581 29.43 -3.95 -8.44
C ALA A 581 30.83 -3.97 -9.05
N LEU A 582 30.94 -4.13 -10.38
CA LEU A 582 32.22 -4.03 -11.08
C LEU A 582 32.88 -2.65 -10.91
N GLN A 583 32.11 -1.57 -11.06
CA GLN A 583 32.61 -0.19 -10.87
C GLN A 583 33.10 0.06 -9.45
N ALA A 584 32.40 -0.47 -8.45
CA ALA A 584 32.80 -0.38 -7.05
C ALA A 584 34.12 -1.14 -6.81
N LEU A 585 34.28 -2.33 -7.39
CA LEU A 585 35.51 -3.13 -7.30
C LEU A 585 36.71 -2.52 -8.05
N GLU A 586 36.47 -1.66 -9.05
CA GLU A 586 37.52 -0.88 -9.72
C GLU A 586 37.99 0.31 -8.88
N SER A 587 37.11 0.85 -8.04
CA SER A 587 37.35 2.10 -7.28
C SER A 587 37.81 1.88 -5.84
N GLU A 588 37.39 0.77 -5.22
CA GLU A 588 37.61 0.49 -3.80
C GLU A 588 37.98 -0.98 -3.57
N HIS A 589 38.70 -1.25 -2.49
CA HIS A 589 39.02 -2.61 -2.07
C HIS A 589 37.93 -3.21 -1.19
N PHE A 590 37.54 -4.45 -1.50
CA PHE A 590 36.61 -5.29 -0.76
C PHE A 590 37.18 -6.69 -0.61
N ASP A 591 36.85 -7.37 0.48
CA ASP A 591 37.32 -8.72 0.79
C ASP A 591 36.27 -9.78 0.40
N VAL A 592 34.99 -9.42 0.54
CA VAL A 592 33.85 -10.29 0.24
C VAL A 592 32.79 -9.52 -0.55
N VAL A 593 32.20 -10.17 -1.55
CA VAL A 593 31.02 -9.71 -2.27
C VAL A 593 29.85 -10.63 -1.94
N LEU A 594 28.78 -10.08 -1.37
CA LEU A 594 27.47 -10.73 -1.32
C LEU A 594 26.74 -10.37 -2.62
N MET A 595 26.52 -11.36 -3.48
CA MET A 595 26.04 -11.16 -4.85
C MET A 595 24.65 -11.77 -5.04
N ASP A 596 23.62 -10.95 -5.22
CA ASP A 596 22.33 -11.44 -5.70
C ASP A 596 22.48 -12.03 -7.09
N VAL A 597 21.94 -13.24 -7.29
CA VAL A 597 22.00 -13.94 -8.57
C VAL A 597 21.15 -13.22 -9.63
N ARG A 598 20.02 -12.63 -9.21
CA ARG A 598 18.98 -12.11 -10.11
C ARG A 598 18.84 -10.60 -9.98
N MET A 599 19.61 -9.85 -10.76
CA MET A 599 19.55 -8.38 -10.80
C MET A 599 19.31 -7.88 -12.25
N PRO A 600 18.71 -6.69 -12.43
CA PRO A 600 18.55 -6.06 -13.75
C PRO A 600 19.88 -5.57 -14.31
N GLU A 601 19.90 -5.29 -15.63
CA GLU A 601 21.05 -4.86 -16.43
C GLU A 601 22.19 -5.87 -16.56
N MET A 602 22.77 -6.31 -15.45
CA MET A 602 23.79 -7.33 -15.37
C MET A 602 23.50 -8.22 -14.16
N ASP A 603 23.26 -9.51 -14.43
CA ASP A 603 22.95 -10.49 -13.39
C ASP A 603 24.21 -10.91 -12.60
N GLY A 604 23.99 -11.54 -11.43
CA GLY A 604 25.09 -11.91 -10.54
C GLY A 604 26.03 -12.99 -11.10
N LEU A 605 25.54 -13.87 -11.99
CA LEU A 605 26.36 -14.90 -12.63
C LEU A 605 27.27 -14.28 -13.70
N GLU A 606 26.73 -13.37 -14.51
CA GLU A 606 27.49 -12.59 -15.49
C GLU A 606 28.54 -11.73 -14.79
N ALA A 607 28.14 -10.97 -13.76
CA ALA A 607 29.05 -10.15 -12.96
C ALA A 607 30.19 -11.01 -12.37
N THR A 608 29.87 -12.16 -11.79
CA THR A 608 30.88 -13.07 -11.23
C THR A 608 31.88 -13.55 -12.28
N ARG A 609 31.42 -13.95 -13.47
CA ARG A 609 32.33 -14.38 -14.55
C ARG A 609 33.28 -13.26 -14.95
N VAL A 610 32.79 -12.02 -15.04
CA VAL A 610 33.63 -10.85 -15.34
C VAL A 610 34.61 -10.59 -14.20
N ILE A 611 34.17 -10.68 -12.93
CA ILE A 611 35.04 -10.49 -11.77
C ILE A 611 36.18 -11.51 -11.79
N ARG A 612 35.89 -12.79 -12.07
CA ARG A 612 36.91 -13.86 -12.14
C ARG A 612 37.89 -13.73 -13.29
N GLN A 613 37.56 -12.99 -14.35
CA GLN A 613 38.48 -12.70 -15.44
C GLN A 613 39.43 -11.53 -15.14
N ARG A 614 39.01 -10.59 -14.29
CA ARG A 614 39.69 -9.29 -14.10
C ARG A 614 40.39 -9.14 -12.74
N TRP A 615 39.86 -9.74 -11.69
CA TRP A 615 40.45 -9.72 -10.34
C TRP A 615 41.04 -11.08 -9.99
N ASP A 616 41.97 -11.09 -9.04
CA ASP A 616 42.54 -12.34 -8.55
C ASP A 616 41.47 -13.20 -7.83
N GLY A 617 41.73 -14.51 -7.72
CA GLY A 617 40.80 -15.45 -7.08
C GLY A 617 40.71 -15.30 -5.55
N LYS A 618 41.28 -14.25 -4.95
CA LYS A 618 41.25 -14.05 -3.50
C LYS A 618 39.96 -13.38 -3.04
N LEU A 619 39.36 -12.51 -3.88
CA LEU A 619 38.07 -11.88 -3.60
C LEU A 619 36.98 -12.95 -3.45
N LYS A 620 36.36 -13.05 -2.28
CA LYS A 620 35.31 -14.04 -2.04
C LYS A 620 33.97 -13.57 -2.55
N ILE A 621 33.28 -14.39 -3.33
CA ILE A 621 31.96 -14.07 -3.87
C ILE A 621 30.97 -15.09 -3.33
N ILE A 622 30.05 -14.63 -2.47
CA ILE A 622 29.01 -15.45 -1.87
C ILE A 622 27.68 -15.12 -2.56
N ALA A 623 27.07 -16.11 -3.18
CA ALA A 623 25.78 -15.96 -3.84
C ALA A 623 24.67 -15.69 -2.82
N VAL A 624 23.72 -14.82 -3.14
CA VAL A 624 22.47 -14.65 -2.39
C VAL A 624 21.33 -15.05 -3.31
N THR A 625 20.68 -16.20 -3.06
CA THR A 625 19.74 -16.82 -4.03
C THR A 625 18.38 -17.19 -3.42
N ALA A 626 17.30 -17.03 -4.19
CA ALA A 626 15.92 -17.33 -3.75
C ALA A 626 15.56 -18.82 -3.71
N TYR A 627 16.42 -19.71 -4.23
CA TYR A 627 16.12 -21.14 -4.35
C TYR A 627 17.29 -21.98 -3.85
N ALA A 628 17.05 -22.77 -2.80
CA ALA A 628 18.00 -23.73 -2.25
C ALA A 628 17.87 -25.14 -2.88
N LEU A 629 17.48 -25.22 -4.15
CA LEU A 629 17.42 -26.49 -4.90
C LEU A 629 18.82 -26.84 -5.42
N LYS A 630 19.14 -28.15 -5.53
CA LYS A 630 20.47 -28.66 -5.90
C LYS A 630 21.08 -28.04 -7.18
N GLY A 631 20.27 -27.58 -8.14
CA GLY A 631 20.74 -27.03 -9.42
C GLY A 631 21.20 -25.57 -9.39
N ASP A 632 20.62 -24.71 -8.55
CA ASP A 632 20.97 -23.27 -8.52
C ASP A 632 22.32 -23.05 -7.84
N ARG A 633 22.64 -23.87 -6.84
CA ARG A 633 23.96 -23.92 -6.20
C ARG A 633 25.05 -24.28 -7.22
N GLU A 634 24.81 -25.32 -8.04
CA GLU A 634 25.77 -25.77 -9.06
C GLU A 634 26.03 -24.67 -10.09
N GLN A 635 25.02 -23.90 -10.48
CA GLN A 635 25.18 -22.77 -11.41
C GLN A 635 26.01 -21.62 -10.81
N CYS A 636 25.80 -21.30 -9.53
CA CYS A 636 26.58 -20.27 -8.84
C CYS A 636 28.06 -20.67 -8.74
N LEU A 637 28.34 -21.91 -8.34
CA LEU A 637 29.70 -22.44 -8.26
C LEU A 637 30.36 -22.54 -9.63
N ALA A 638 29.63 -22.98 -10.66
CA ALA A 638 30.13 -23.04 -12.03
C ALA A 638 30.44 -21.66 -12.63
N ALA A 639 29.74 -20.60 -12.19
CA ALA A 639 30.05 -19.23 -12.55
C ALA A 639 31.30 -18.68 -11.83
N GLY A 640 31.78 -19.37 -10.79
CA GLY A 640 32.98 -19.03 -10.03
C GLY A 640 32.71 -18.40 -8.66
N MET A 641 31.50 -18.48 -8.12
CA MET A 641 31.21 -18.06 -6.75
C MET A 641 31.82 -19.05 -5.75
N ASP A 642 32.28 -18.57 -4.59
CA ASP A 642 32.93 -19.38 -3.55
C ASP A 642 31.93 -20.11 -2.65
N ASP A 643 30.77 -19.49 -2.39
CA ASP A 643 29.72 -20.08 -1.56
C ASP A 643 28.34 -19.44 -1.84
N TYR A 644 27.32 -19.79 -1.06
CA TYR A 644 25.96 -19.29 -1.21
C TYR A 644 25.20 -19.16 0.12
N ILE A 645 24.24 -18.25 0.14
CA ILE A 645 23.26 -18.01 1.21
C ILE A 645 21.87 -18.02 0.59
N SER A 646 20.92 -18.67 1.25
CA SER A 646 19.53 -18.70 0.81
C SER A 646 18.76 -17.44 1.22
N LYS A 647 17.90 -16.92 0.34
CA LYS A 647 16.92 -15.88 0.68
C LYS A 647 15.69 -16.55 1.33
N PRO A 648 15.10 -15.96 2.39
CA PRO A 648 15.53 -14.74 3.06
C PRO A 648 16.80 -14.95 3.90
N VAL A 649 17.76 -14.02 3.78
CA VAL A 649 19.03 -14.08 4.50
C VAL A 649 18.77 -14.02 6.00
N LYS A 650 19.32 -14.98 6.75
CA LYS A 650 19.22 -15.05 8.22
C LYS A 650 20.51 -14.56 8.86
N MET A 651 20.40 -13.97 10.05
CA MET A 651 21.55 -13.41 10.78
C MET A 651 22.59 -14.48 11.09
N GLU A 652 22.14 -15.66 11.54
CA GLU A 652 23.02 -16.76 11.94
C GLU A 652 23.78 -17.33 10.72
N GLU A 653 23.08 -17.51 9.59
CA GLU A 653 23.65 -18.02 8.33
C GLU A 653 24.66 -17.01 7.75
N LEU A 654 24.35 -15.71 7.81
CA LEU A 654 25.27 -14.66 7.39
C LEU A 654 26.53 -14.60 8.27
N ALA A 655 26.37 -14.71 9.59
CA ALA A 655 27.48 -14.69 10.54
C ALA A 655 28.41 -15.90 10.36
N GLU A 656 27.85 -17.10 10.21
CA GLU A 656 28.60 -18.32 9.94
C GLU A 656 29.38 -18.21 8.63
N MET A 657 28.72 -17.73 7.56
CA MET A 657 29.34 -17.59 6.25
C MET A 657 30.48 -16.58 6.23
N LEU A 658 30.30 -15.41 6.84
CA LEU A 658 31.37 -14.41 6.91
C LEU A 658 32.51 -14.88 7.81
N GLY A 659 32.22 -15.56 8.92
CA GLY A 659 33.23 -16.15 9.80
C GLY A 659 34.08 -17.22 9.09
N LYS A 660 33.48 -18.01 8.19
CA LYS A 660 34.18 -19.01 7.36
C LYS A 660 35.20 -18.37 6.42
N HIS A 661 34.85 -17.23 5.81
CA HIS A 661 35.71 -16.55 4.83
C HIS A 661 36.65 -15.50 5.44
N GLN A 662 36.48 -15.15 6.72
CA GLN A 662 37.37 -14.23 7.45
C GLN A 662 38.72 -14.87 7.84
N ASN A 663 38.81 -16.20 7.89
CA ASN A 663 40.00 -16.96 8.33
C ASN A 663 40.66 -17.77 7.19
N ALA A 664 40.30 -17.53 5.92
CA ALA A 664 40.65 -18.38 4.78
C ALA A 664 41.71 -17.77 3.85
#